data_AF-A0A3L7VDK0-F1
#
_entry.id   AF-A0A3L7VDK0-F1
#
_cell.length_a   1.000
_cell.length_b   1.000
_cell.length_c   1.000
_cell.angle_alpha   90.00
_cell.angle_beta   90.00
_cell.angle_gamma   90.00
#
_symmetry.space_group_name_H-M   'P 1'
#
loop_
_entity.id
_entity.type
_entity.pdbx_description
1 polymer ?
#
loop_
_entity_poly.entity_id
_entity_poly.type
_entity_poly.pdbx_seq_one_letter_code
_entity_poly.pdbx_strand_id
1 'polypeptide(L)'
;MEHRLGRTLRVFLVALAAAGFYRLAVVPIVEPRVRDTATALEMTPEEAAAIRARSDQRLAALGDVFPPGAWEREDPIMLESRQIRLLFKDYHSLPDGRVNLVPCTLVVLPDRNRVAADGQPGRTLVLRAPQGAVLEFDEPLDLRQGRLAKLIGGSLRGQVTIRGTPTAPGAEDDVEIVTRDIELDELEVRTGEMVQFRYGRSSGSGRGMVARLRPRPGSSGPAAAGGSSDKGPNIGGVDSIRLDRDVKMRIEGLAGGMLPGAAPPTAVDPAGAGAAPPTTSEAPASPPVLVSCRGALCMNVSANVITLEEHVDVIRAAADGATEQLSCDLLAIVLARKPKATDGAAVPATAAVRGGLEPVEIQAKGTPVVARSTGAELEVRAARLGYEIATRRILLDGEEPVSLVAKGTEMEARKIDYCPGPPGDPGSLMAVGPGWLRVRSEKSPPAQARWQQWLRMRPEGEGHVVSLAGDADVTVETQGRLSAAEIHLWLDVVKGSRPAKADPAAGPDLSGIRPSRLLARGMVEADAEELAARTDRLELWFRTVEPPPAPAIAPAQLPAAAAPVAATAAAPALPPTAPPPAPVVAAPPRQAPPPRTRGKMIATAALVRGQVTLAAAGNEVDEMSMEGQVHLVEQPLAAAAGGPPAEPGIDIRGDQMQLTRATRPDAKAIVSGRPAIVKGRGLDLQGPMVEFDRGQNRLTVDGAGKLSLPMVGGAGALESLAFTGNAPPPPAAAGPPGTLDVSWQGRLDFDGSKARFIDTVVAKGGTADLRAGSLDVIFDRPFEFAVDESQRGGKQPEVAKIACGAGVKIESESVDEAGDRSTEQLFVRDLVIDRASGDVTGSGPGRLTSTRSGQPPQMSLPAGPQAGGVAAQPVAATHRSSELTYLGVDFQRGLRGNLHRRTMEFHQRVEAIWGPVVRRGDTLDPHAAGGLPEGAVTINCDVLGVGQAPPMPGRQRSSIELGATGNVLVEGESFTARSARLTWSEGKDLLVFEGDGRSDAQLFRQLKAGAQPSSASAGKILYWRGLNRVDVEDARYLDLDQLRGGGAAGGQPGGFSGGGPRPLTPPRVPGT
;
A
#
# COMPACT_ATOMS: atom_id res chain seq x y z
N MET A 1 16.64 131.79 -12.79
CA MET A 1 15.86 130.58 -12.45
C MET A 1 14.39 130.93 -12.71
N GLU A 2 13.92 130.76 -13.94
CA GLU A 2 13.14 129.58 -14.35
C GLU A 2 11.65 129.61 -13.92
N HIS A 3 10.83 130.36 -14.67
CA HIS A 3 9.37 130.27 -14.63
C HIS A 3 8.85 128.93 -15.22
N ARG A 4 9.09 127.80 -14.54
CA ARG A 4 8.57 126.49 -14.97
C ARG A 4 7.15 126.19 -14.45
N LEU A 5 6.72 126.72 -13.30
CA LEU A 5 5.40 126.41 -12.71
C LEU A 5 4.21 126.98 -13.49
N GLY A 6 4.30 128.24 -13.94
CA GLY A 6 3.18 128.96 -14.56
C GLY A 6 2.77 128.46 -15.95
N ARG A 7 3.66 127.73 -16.65
CA ARG A 7 3.39 127.16 -17.97
C ARG A 7 2.62 125.83 -17.85
N THR A 8 3.00 125.00 -16.88
CA THR A 8 2.35 123.70 -16.61
C THR A 8 0.91 123.86 -16.14
N LEU A 9 0.61 124.83 -15.27
CA LEU A 9 -0.75 125.07 -14.78
C LEU A 9 -1.71 125.50 -15.90
N ARG A 10 -1.24 126.30 -16.86
CA ARG A 10 -2.04 126.72 -18.03
C ARG A 10 -2.32 125.57 -18.99
N VAL A 11 -1.33 124.71 -19.24
CA VAL A 11 -1.53 123.49 -20.06
C VAL A 11 -2.49 122.52 -19.35
N PHE A 12 -2.38 122.35 -18.03
CA PHE A 12 -3.29 121.50 -17.25
C PHE A 12 -4.73 122.00 -17.31
N LEU A 13 -4.98 123.31 -17.11
CA LEU A 13 -6.33 123.88 -17.22
C LEU A 13 -6.92 123.78 -18.64
N VAL A 14 -6.11 123.95 -19.68
CA VAL A 14 -6.56 123.78 -21.08
C VAL A 14 -6.87 122.31 -21.39
N ALA A 15 -6.06 121.36 -20.92
CA ALA A 15 -6.33 119.93 -21.06
C ALA A 15 -7.61 119.50 -20.30
N LEU A 16 -7.83 120.05 -19.11
CA LEU A 16 -9.01 119.75 -18.28
C LEU A 16 -10.30 120.37 -18.87
N ALA A 17 -10.20 121.56 -19.47
CA ALA A 17 -11.29 122.16 -20.25
C ALA A 17 -11.60 121.36 -21.54
N ALA A 18 -10.58 120.90 -22.27
CA ALA A 18 -10.74 120.08 -23.46
C ALA A 18 -11.36 118.70 -23.14
N ALA A 19 -10.93 118.06 -22.05
CA ALA A 19 -11.52 116.81 -21.56
C ALA A 19 -12.97 116.99 -21.09
N GLY A 20 -13.29 118.11 -20.43
CA GLY A 20 -14.66 118.48 -20.07
C GLY A 20 -15.55 118.69 -21.30
N PHE A 21 -15.05 119.38 -22.32
CA PHE A 21 -15.78 119.60 -23.58
C PHE A 21 -15.99 118.29 -24.35
N TYR A 22 -14.98 117.43 -24.45
CA TYR A 22 -15.10 116.11 -25.07
C TYR A 22 -16.16 115.25 -24.36
N ARG A 23 -16.15 115.22 -23.02
CA ARG A 23 -17.12 114.46 -22.21
C ARG A 23 -18.55 115.00 -22.30
N LEU A 24 -18.75 116.30 -22.50
CA LEU A 24 -20.09 116.91 -22.54
C LEU A 24 -20.67 117.05 -23.96
N ALA A 25 -19.84 117.19 -24.99
CA ALA A 25 -20.30 117.43 -26.37
C ALA A 25 -20.15 116.21 -27.30
N VAL A 26 -19.13 115.36 -27.11
CA VAL A 26 -18.83 114.25 -28.05
C VAL A 26 -19.44 112.93 -27.57
N VAL A 27 -19.30 112.59 -26.28
CA VAL A 27 -19.85 111.35 -25.70
C VAL A 27 -21.35 111.17 -25.96
N PRO A 28 -22.24 112.18 -25.83
CA PRO A 28 -23.68 111.99 -26.07
C PRO A 28 -24.08 111.71 -27.53
N ILE A 29 -23.15 111.87 -28.49
CA ILE A 29 -23.40 111.74 -29.93
C ILE A 29 -22.83 110.42 -30.49
N VAL A 30 -21.87 109.80 -29.79
CA VAL A 30 -21.13 108.62 -30.28
C VAL A 30 -21.59 107.30 -29.65
N GLU A 31 -22.21 107.33 -28.46
CA GLU A 31 -22.76 106.12 -27.81
C GLU A 31 -24.29 106.00 -28.00
N PRO A 32 -24.81 104.90 -28.60
CA PRO A 32 -26.23 104.66 -28.71
C PRO A 32 -26.82 104.28 -27.34
N ARG A 33 -27.71 105.12 -26.81
CA ARG A 33 -28.47 104.85 -25.58
C ARG A 33 -29.41 103.66 -25.76
N VAL A 34 -29.10 102.52 -25.13
CA VAL A 34 -30.11 101.49 -24.83
C VAL A 34 -31.01 102.03 -23.71
N ARG A 35 -32.32 101.84 -23.86
CA ARG A 35 -33.33 102.34 -22.92
C ARG A 35 -33.46 101.39 -21.73
N ASP A 36 -33.04 101.82 -20.55
CA ASP A 36 -33.57 101.28 -19.30
C ASP A 36 -34.99 101.78 -19.09
N THR A 37 -35.98 100.92 -19.35
CA THR A 37 -37.35 101.13 -18.88
C THR A 37 -37.58 100.35 -17.60
N ALA A 38 -37.86 101.10 -16.53
CA ALA A 38 -38.60 100.79 -15.30
C ALA A 38 -39.01 99.32 -15.03
N THR A 39 -38.91 98.78 -13.81
CA THR A 39 -39.09 99.44 -12.50
C THR A 39 -38.14 98.90 -11.43
N ALA A 40 -37.47 99.79 -10.68
CA ALA A 40 -36.90 99.44 -9.39
C ALA A 40 -38.02 99.41 -8.33
N LEU A 41 -38.31 98.23 -7.79
CA LEU A 41 -39.03 98.11 -6.51
C LEU A 41 -38.03 98.45 -5.39
N GLU A 42 -38.10 99.67 -4.86
CA GLU A 42 -37.43 100.00 -3.61
C GLU A 42 -38.10 99.21 -2.48
N MET A 43 -37.45 98.13 -2.04
CA MET A 43 -37.90 97.29 -0.93
C MET A 43 -38.03 98.13 0.34
N THR A 44 -39.11 97.91 1.09
CA THR A 44 -39.28 98.56 2.40
C THR A 44 -38.21 98.09 3.39
N PRO A 45 -37.88 98.90 4.43
CA PRO A 45 -36.92 98.48 5.46
C PRO A 45 -37.31 97.18 6.17
N GLU A 46 -38.61 96.92 6.32
CA GLU A 46 -39.13 95.66 6.89
C GLU A 46 -38.95 94.47 5.95
N GLU A 47 -39.16 94.62 4.63
CA GLU A 47 -38.87 93.57 3.65
C GLU A 47 -37.37 93.27 3.57
N ALA A 48 -36.52 94.30 3.62
CA ALA A 48 -35.07 94.15 3.66
C ALA A 48 -34.61 93.44 4.96
N ALA A 49 -35.19 93.79 6.11
CA ALA A 49 -34.94 93.11 7.38
C ALA A 49 -35.45 91.66 7.38
N ALA A 50 -36.64 91.40 6.82
CA ALA A 50 -37.21 90.06 6.71
C ALA A 50 -36.48 89.17 5.69
N ILE A 51 -35.82 89.76 4.69
CA ILE A 51 -34.94 89.04 3.76
C ILE A 51 -33.58 88.76 4.40
N ARG A 52 -32.98 89.72 5.14
CA ARG A 52 -31.78 89.48 5.95
C ARG A 52 -32.01 88.40 7.00
N ALA A 53 -33.05 88.50 7.82
CA ALA A 53 -33.38 87.48 8.82
C ALA A 53 -33.60 86.08 8.22
N ARG A 54 -34.18 86.00 7.00
CA ARG A 54 -34.25 84.73 6.24
C ARG A 54 -32.89 84.26 5.75
N SER A 55 -32.02 85.16 5.29
CA SER A 55 -30.64 84.85 4.91
C SER A 55 -29.84 84.33 6.11
N ASP A 56 -29.88 85.05 7.23
CA ASP A 56 -29.23 84.69 8.49
C ASP A 56 -29.70 83.31 8.99
N GLN A 57 -31.01 83.02 8.92
CA GLN A 57 -31.57 81.72 9.30
C GLN A 57 -31.15 80.59 8.35
N ARG A 58 -30.98 80.88 7.05
CA ARG A 58 -30.45 79.92 6.05
C ARG A 58 -28.96 79.65 6.23
N LEU A 59 -28.19 80.69 6.56
CA LEU A 59 -26.75 80.63 6.84
C LEU A 59 -26.48 79.93 8.18
N ALA A 60 -27.29 80.18 9.20
CA ALA A 60 -27.26 79.45 10.48
C ALA A 60 -27.48 77.94 10.27
N ALA A 61 -28.31 77.53 9.30
CA ALA A 61 -28.50 76.13 8.91
C ALA A 61 -27.31 75.53 8.11
N LEU A 62 -26.18 76.22 8.04
CA LEU A 62 -24.85 75.73 7.64
C LEU A 62 -23.78 75.90 8.74
N GLY A 63 -24.14 76.44 9.91
CA GLY A 63 -23.19 76.85 10.96
C GLY A 63 -22.32 75.71 11.51
N ASP A 64 -22.82 74.48 11.49
CA ASP A 64 -22.11 73.27 11.95
C ASP A 64 -21.25 72.62 10.85
N VAL A 65 -21.40 73.06 9.59
CA VAL A 65 -20.68 72.51 8.42
C VAL A 65 -19.31 73.17 8.25
N PHE A 66 -19.15 74.42 8.70
CA PHE A 66 -17.95 75.23 8.51
C PHE A 66 -17.32 75.65 9.85
N PRO A 67 -15.98 75.61 9.98
CA PRO A 67 -15.31 75.97 11.22
C PRO A 67 -15.56 77.45 11.60
N PRO A 68 -15.41 77.82 12.89
CA PRO A 68 -15.46 79.22 13.32
C PRO A 68 -14.42 80.07 12.56
N GLY A 69 -14.81 81.27 12.12
CA GLY A 69 -13.94 82.16 11.32
C GLY A 69 -13.75 81.75 9.85
N ALA A 70 -14.53 80.78 9.35
CA ALA A 70 -14.60 80.47 7.92
C ALA A 70 -15.39 81.56 7.18
N TRP A 71 -14.90 82.00 6.02
CA TRP A 71 -15.56 83.05 5.23
C TRP A 71 -16.95 82.65 4.74
N GLU A 72 -17.20 81.34 4.61
CA GLU A 72 -18.50 80.76 4.31
C GLU A 72 -19.57 81.07 5.38
N ARG A 73 -19.19 81.72 6.49
CA ARG A 73 -20.06 82.22 7.57
C ARG A 73 -20.11 83.76 7.64
N GLU A 74 -19.35 84.46 6.80
CA GLU A 74 -19.18 85.92 6.79
C GLU A 74 -19.96 86.57 5.63
N ASP A 75 -21.29 86.44 5.66
CA ASP A 75 -22.24 86.97 4.66
C ASP A 75 -21.88 86.63 3.18
N PRO A 76 -21.82 85.34 2.80
CA PRO A 76 -21.53 84.92 1.42
C PRO A 76 -22.74 85.10 0.49
N ILE A 77 -22.49 85.34 -0.80
CA ILE A 77 -23.51 85.19 -1.83
C ILE A 77 -23.86 83.71 -1.94
N MET A 78 -25.13 83.36 -1.68
CA MET A 78 -25.61 81.98 -1.65
C MET A 78 -26.68 81.73 -2.72
N LEU A 79 -26.43 80.77 -3.61
CA LEU A 79 -27.42 80.21 -4.52
C LEU A 79 -27.90 78.87 -4.00
N GLU A 80 -29.22 78.66 -3.94
CA GLU A 80 -29.84 77.45 -3.38
C GLU A 80 -30.68 76.68 -4.42
N SER A 81 -30.59 75.36 -4.37
CA SER A 81 -31.49 74.40 -5.01
C SER A 81 -31.85 73.31 -3.99
N ARG A 82 -32.78 72.41 -4.33
CA ARG A 82 -33.40 71.45 -3.38
C ARG A 82 -32.42 70.64 -2.52
N GLN A 83 -31.22 70.34 -3.06
CA GLN A 83 -30.19 69.51 -2.41
C GLN A 83 -28.79 70.15 -2.46
N ILE A 84 -28.65 71.36 -3.03
CA ILE A 84 -27.35 71.97 -3.34
C ILE A 84 -27.37 73.44 -2.88
N ARG A 85 -26.33 73.87 -2.18
CA ARG A 85 -26.05 75.28 -1.84
C ARG A 85 -24.69 75.66 -2.39
N LEU A 86 -24.61 76.71 -3.20
CA LEU A 86 -23.38 77.23 -3.80
C LEU A 86 -23.09 78.60 -3.19
N LEU A 87 -21.92 78.74 -2.56
CA LEU A 87 -21.48 79.92 -1.82
C LEU A 87 -20.26 80.54 -2.53
N PHE A 88 -20.23 81.86 -2.66
CA PHE A 88 -19.09 82.63 -3.19
C PHE A 88 -19.06 84.05 -2.59
N LYS A 89 -17.92 84.76 -2.68
CA LYS A 89 -17.85 86.18 -2.28
C LYS A 89 -18.15 87.12 -3.44
N ASP A 90 -17.46 86.92 -4.56
CA ASP A 90 -17.55 87.76 -5.75
C ASP A 90 -17.80 86.92 -7.00
N TYR A 91 -18.39 87.54 -8.02
CA TYR A 91 -18.60 86.93 -9.34
C TYR A 91 -18.26 87.90 -10.47
N HIS A 92 -17.70 87.36 -11.55
CA HIS A 92 -17.37 88.10 -12.77
C HIS A 92 -17.91 87.33 -13.98
N SER A 93 -18.77 87.97 -14.78
CA SER A 93 -19.21 87.41 -16.07
C SER A 93 -18.11 87.59 -17.12
N LEU A 94 -17.80 86.54 -17.87
CA LEU A 94 -16.79 86.56 -18.93
C LEU A 94 -17.45 86.87 -20.29
N PRO A 95 -16.69 87.40 -21.28
CA PRO A 95 -17.25 87.79 -22.58
C PRO A 95 -17.83 86.63 -23.42
N ASP A 96 -17.53 85.39 -23.04
CA ASP A 96 -17.96 84.15 -23.69
C ASP A 96 -19.22 83.53 -23.03
N GLY A 97 -19.82 84.20 -22.04
CA GLY A 97 -21.00 83.72 -21.31
C GLY A 97 -20.70 82.88 -20.08
N ARG A 98 -19.43 82.52 -19.83
CA ARG A 98 -19.02 81.80 -18.61
C ARG A 98 -19.00 82.73 -17.39
N VAL A 99 -19.11 82.16 -16.19
CA VAL A 99 -19.13 82.92 -14.93
C VAL A 99 -17.99 82.47 -14.02
N ASN A 100 -17.13 83.41 -13.60
CA ASN A 100 -16.05 83.18 -12.65
C ASN A 100 -16.48 83.57 -11.23
N LEU A 101 -16.52 82.60 -10.31
CA LEU A 101 -16.90 82.75 -8.89
C LEU A 101 -15.65 82.65 -8.01
N VAL A 102 -15.37 83.64 -7.16
CA VAL A 102 -14.13 83.66 -6.35
C VAL A 102 -14.39 84.12 -4.91
N PRO A 103 -13.90 83.40 -3.88
CA PRO A 103 -13.73 81.93 -3.84
C PRO A 103 -15.06 81.19 -4.08
N CYS A 104 -15.02 79.87 -4.24
CA CYS A 104 -16.22 79.06 -4.48
C CYS A 104 -16.32 77.86 -3.52
N THR A 105 -17.50 77.63 -2.93
CA THR A 105 -17.80 76.47 -2.08
C THR A 105 -19.17 75.88 -2.41
N LEU A 106 -19.22 74.57 -2.68
CA LEU A 106 -20.43 73.81 -3.01
C LEU A 106 -20.76 72.84 -1.86
N VAL A 107 -21.96 72.96 -1.28
CA VAL A 107 -22.49 72.03 -0.27
C VAL A 107 -23.62 71.21 -0.88
N VAL A 108 -23.48 69.89 -0.88
CA VAL A 108 -24.53 68.95 -1.28
C VAL A 108 -25.10 68.31 -0.02
N LEU A 109 -26.39 68.51 0.21
CA LEU A 109 -27.13 68.07 1.38
C LEU A 109 -27.84 66.73 1.12
N PRO A 110 -28.07 65.90 2.16
CA PRO A 110 -28.84 64.69 2.03
C PRO A 110 -30.28 64.97 1.58
N ASP A 111 -30.82 64.06 0.76
CA ASP A 111 -32.18 64.14 0.25
C ASP A 111 -33.22 63.98 1.36
N ARG A 112 -33.91 65.06 1.72
CA ARG A 112 -34.91 65.08 2.81
C ARG A 112 -36.04 64.06 2.61
N ASN A 113 -36.40 63.73 1.36
CA ASN A 113 -37.42 62.71 1.08
C ASN A 113 -36.93 61.28 1.37
N ARG A 114 -35.61 61.03 1.42
CA ARG A 114 -35.04 59.74 1.84
C ARG A 114 -34.83 59.67 3.36
N VAL A 115 -34.43 60.77 3.99
CA VAL A 115 -34.20 60.84 5.45
C VAL A 115 -35.48 60.52 6.24
N ALA A 116 -36.65 60.84 5.69
CA ALA A 116 -37.95 60.57 6.31
C ALA A 116 -38.35 59.08 6.38
N ALA A 117 -37.69 58.18 5.62
CA ALA A 117 -38.04 56.76 5.57
C ALA A 117 -37.25 55.89 6.58
N ASP A 118 -35.95 56.18 6.77
CA ASP A 118 -35.03 55.33 7.56
C ASP A 118 -34.48 56.03 8.82
N GLY A 119 -34.81 57.30 9.08
CA GLY A 119 -34.40 58.03 10.29
C GLY A 119 -32.90 58.31 10.44
N GLN A 120 -32.06 57.94 9.46
CA GLN A 120 -30.61 58.16 9.49
C GLN A 120 -30.20 59.47 8.77
N PRO A 121 -29.25 60.25 9.33
CA PRO A 121 -28.75 61.47 8.70
C PRO A 121 -27.83 61.12 7.51
N GLY A 122 -28.32 61.30 6.28
CA GLY A 122 -27.52 61.02 5.09
C GLY A 122 -26.29 61.92 4.94
N ARG A 123 -25.29 61.44 4.19
CA ARG A 123 -24.01 62.13 3.94
C ARG A 123 -24.21 63.53 3.33
N THR A 124 -23.69 64.55 4.01
CA THR A 124 -23.44 65.89 3.46
C THR A 124 -22.04 65.93 2.83
N LEU A 125 -21.93 66.46 1.61
CA LEU A 125 -20.66 66.71 0.92
C LEU A 125 -20.38 68.22 0.83
N VAL A 126 -19.11 68.62 0.94
CA VAL A 126 -18.63 70.01 0.89
C VAL A 126 -17.39 70.05 0.00
N LEU A 127 -17.48 70.68 -1.17
CA LEU A 127 -16.37 70.96 -2.07
C LEU A 127 -15.97 72.43 -1.90
N ARG A 128 -14.70 72.70 -1.59
CA ARG A 128 -14.12 74.04 -1.49
C ARG A 128 -13.04 74.26 -2.54
N ALA A 129 -13.11 75.38 -3.25
CA ALA A 129 -12.14 75.85 -4.23
C ALA A 129 -11.76 77.32 -3.90
N PRO A 130 -10.71 77.55 -3.08
CA PRO A 130 -10.34 78.89 -2.62
C PRO A 130 -9.92 79.86 -3.73
N GLN A 131 -9.41 79.35 -4.85
CA GLN A 131 -9.05 80.14 -6.02
C GLN A 131 -10.22 80.37 -7.00
N GLY A 132 -11.39 79.78 -6.73
CA GLY A 132 -12.63 80.00 -7.48
C GLY A 132 -13.00 78.93 -8.51
N ALA A 133 -14.07 79.21 -9.25
CA ALA A 133 -14.69 78.32 -10.23
C ALA A 133 -15.12 79.10 -11.48
N VAL A 134 -14.75 78.64 -12.67
CA VAL A 134 -15.31 79.12 -13.94
C VAL A 134 -16.37 78.14 -14.40
N LEU A 135 -17.64 78.56 -14.40
CA LEU A 135 -18.79 77.71 -14.72
C LEU A 135 -19.38 78.07 -16.10
N GLU A 136 -19.88 77.06 -16.80
CA GLU A 136 -20.48 77.17 -18.14
C GLU A 136 -21.91 76.62 -18.14
N PHE A 137 -22.84 77.39 -18.72
CA PHE A 137 -24.29 77.16 -18.65
C PHE A 137 -24.91 77.14 -20.04
N ASP A 138 -26.08 76.49 -20.19
CA ASP A 138 -26.84 76.46 -21.45
C ASP A 138 -27.48 77.81 -21.83
N GLU A 139 -27.77 78.65 -20.84
CA GLU A 139 -28.28 80.02 -21.00
C GLU A 139 -27.45 81.02 -20.16
N PRO A 140 -27.29 82.29 -20.60
CA PRO A 140 -26.61 83.32 -19.80
C PRO A 140 -27.24 83.54 -18.42
N LEU A 141 -26.41 83.54 -17.37
CA LEU A 141 -26.86 83.54 -15.97
C LEU A 141 -27.36 84.92 -15.50
N ASP A 142 -28.67 85.10 -15.35
CA ASP A 142 -29.26 86.29 -14.68
C ASP A 142 -29.46 86.06 -13.16
N LEU A 143 -28.45 86.50 -12.40
CA LEU A 143 -28.46 86.44 -10.93
C LEU A 143 -29.52 87.34 -10.28
N ARG A 144 -30.08 88.35 -10.98
CA ARG A 144 -31.11 89.24 -10.42
C ARG A 144 -32.48 88.55 -10.34
N GLN A 145 -32.70 87.49 -11.11
CA GLN A 145 -33.94 86.70 -11.12
C GLN A 145 -33.85 85.39 -10.32
N GLY A 146 -32.67 85.05 -9.77
CA GLY A 146 -32.46 83.79 -9.04
C GLY A 146 -32.63 82.52 -9.89
N ARG A 147 -32.48 82.61 -11.22
CA ARG A 147 -32.63 81.48 -12.14
C ARG A 147 -31.25 80.89 -12.47
N LEU A 148 -30.96 79.72 -11.91
CA LEU A 148 -29.86 78.87 -12.37
C LEU A 148 -30.26 78.18 -13.69
N ALA A 149 -29.50 78.48 -14.74
CA ALA A 149 -29.44 77.74 -15.99
C ALA A 149 -28.82 76.34 -15.77
N LYS A 150 -28.92 75.43 -16.75
CA LYS A 150 -28.34 74.08 -16.65
C LYS A 150 -26.83 74.20 -16.80
N LEU A 151 -26.09 73.72 -15.80
CA LEU A 151 -24.63 73.59 -15.88
C LEU A 151 -24.28 72.56 -16.97
N ILE A 152 -23.50 72.98 -17.97
CA ILE A 152 -22.96 72.11 -19.03
C ILE A 152 -21.56 71.62 -18.61
N GLY A 153 -20.73 72.54 -18.09
CA GLY A 153 -19.36 72.24 -17.69
C GLY A 153 -18.78 73.29 -16.75
N GLY A 154 -17.51 73.13 -16.40
CA GLY A 154 -16.79 74.12 -15.60
C GLY A 154 -15.38 73.68 -15.22
N SER A 155 -14.59 74.62 -14.71
CA SER A 155 -13.24 74.35 -14.20
C SER A 155 -13.00 74.99 -12.83
N LEU A 156 -12.32 74.26 -11.95
CA LEU A 156 -11.91 74.66 -10.61
C LEU A 156 -10.39 74.73 -10.59
N ARG A 157 -9.84 75.93 -10.79
CA ARG A 157 -8.38 76.15 -10.79
C ARG A 157 -7.85 76.21 -9.37
N GLY A 158 -6.58 75.85 -9.19
CA GLY A 158 -5.96 75.81 -7.86
C GLY A 158 -6.43 74.61 -7.03
N GLN A 159 -6.27 74.70 -5.71
CA GLN A 159 -6.52 73.57 -4.81
C GLN A 159 -8.02 73.36 -4.59
N VAL A 160 -8.48 72.11 -4.74
CA VAL A 160 -9.85 71.70 -4.45
C VAL A 160 -9.84 70.71 -3.30
N THR A 161 -10.76 70.87 -2.35
CA THR A 161 -10.93 69.94 -1.22
C THR A 161 -12.39 69.56 -1.09
N ILE A 162 -12.69 68.28 -1.31
CA ILE A 162 -14.02 67.67 -1.14
C ILE A 162 -14.02 66.94 0.20
N ARG A 163 -14.96 67.23 1.08
CA ARG A 163 -15.17 66.53 2.35
C ARG A 163 -16.59 65.99 2.43
N GLY A 164 -16.77 64.80 2.99
CA GLY A 164 -18.04 64.13 3.17
C GLY A 164 -18.16 63.60 4.59
N THR A 165 -19.29 63.87 5.22
CA THR A 165 -19.62 63.31 6.54
C THR A 165 -19.88 61.79 6.47
N PRO A 166 -19.78 61.05 7.60
CA PRO A 166 -20.25 59.67 7.66
C PRO A 166 -21.72 59.56 7.20
N THR A 167 -22.12 58.43 6.61
CA THR A 167 -23.54 58.18 6.24
C THR A 167 -24.43 57.85 7.44
N ALA A 168 -23.83 57.48 8.57
CA ALA A 168 -24.47 57.37 9.88
C ALA A 168 -23.41 57.52 11.00
N PRO A 169 -23.80 57.86 12.23
CA PRO A 169 -22.89 57.82 13.38
C PRO A 169 -22.25 56.43 13.53
N GLY A 170 -20.92 56.37 13.61
CA GLY A 170 -20.17 55.11 13.71
C GLY A 170 -20.03 54.30 12.42
N ALA A 171 -20.43 54.82 11.25
CA ALA A 171 -20.31 54.11 9.98
C ALA A 171 -18.87 54.03 9.41
N GLU A 172 -17.91 54.79 9.97
CA GLU A 172 -16.50 54.87 9.53
C GLU A 172 -16.31 55.03 8.02
N ASP A 173 -17.16 55.83 7.37
CA ASP A 173 -17.23 55.98 5.91
C ASP A 173 -17.18 57.44 5.43
N ASP A 174 -16.65 58.34 6.25
CA ASP A 174 -16.44 59.74 5.88
C ASP A 174 -15.43 59.87 4.73
N VAL A 175 -15.53 60.94 3.95
CA VAL A 175 -14.74 61.08 2.71
C VAL A 175 -13.93 62.37 2.76
N GLU A 176 -12.69 62.31 2.29
CA GLU A 176 -11.89 63.49 2.02
C GLU A 176 -11.12 63.27 0.72
N ILE A 177 -11.15 64.25 -0.19
CA ILE A 177 -10.39 64.24 -1.44
C ILE A 177 -9.73 65.61 -1.57
N VAL A 178 -8.40 65.62 -1.69
CA VAL A 178 -7.60 66.81 -1.93
C VAL A 178 -6.93 66.64 -3.29
N THR A 179 -7.19 67.60 -4.18
CA THR A 179 -6.57 67.65 -5.51
C THR A 179 -6.52 69.10 -5.97
N ARG A 180 -6.31 69.33 -7.26
CA ARG A 180 -6.23 70.65 -7.88
C ARG A 180 -6.63 70.59 -9.34
N ASP A 181 -6.98 71.74 -9.89
CA ASP A 181 -7.19 71.94 -11.33
C ASP A 181 -8.15 70.89 -11.93
N ILE A 182 -9.40 70.91 -11.42
CA ILE A 182 -10.47 69.98 -11.83
C ILE A 182 -11.26 70.58 -13.00
N GLU A 183 -11.56 69.76 -13.99
CA GLU A 183 -12.48 70.06 -15.10
C GLU A 183 -13.73 69.18 -15.01
N LEU A 184 -14.89 69.73 -15.34
CA LEU A 184 -16.17 69.05 -15.47
C LEU A 184 -16.68 69.26 -16.91
N ASP A 185 -16.91 68.15 -17.61
CA ASP A 185 -17.45 68.10 -18.96
C ASP A 185 -18.65 67.13 -18.97
N GLU A 186 -19.86 67.68 -19.11
CA GLU A 186 -21.16 66.99 -18.99
C GLU A 186 -21.34 66.09 -17.75
N LEU A 187 -20.94 64.82 -17.87
CA LEU A 187 -21.04 63.77 -16.85
C LEU A 187 -19.66 63.16 -16.52
N GLU A 188 -18.56 63.83 -16.85
CA GLU A 188 -17.21 63.38 -16.55
C GLU A 188 -16.39 64.46 -15.85
N VAL A 189 -15.78 64.09 -14.72
CA VAL A 189 -14.91 64.97 -13.92
C VAL A 189 -13.47 64.51 -14.09
N ARG A 190 -12.59 65.41 -14.51
CA ARG A 190 -11.18 65.12 -14.82
C ARG A 190 -10.21 65.98 -14.02
N THR A 191 -9.04 65.44 -13.70
CA THR A 191 -7.85 66.23 -13.35
C THR A 191 -6.58 65.45 -13.70
N GLY A 192 -5.61 66.10 -14.34
CA GLY A 192 -4.30 65.51 -14.62
C GLY A 192 -3.37 65.44 -13.40
N GLU A 193 -3.73 66.13 -12.32
CA GLU A 193 -2.88 66.36 -11.16
C GLU A 193 -2.98 65.23 -10.11
N MET A 194 -2.22 65.37 -9.03
CA MET A 194 -2.29 64.42 -7.92
C MET A 194 -3.66 64.52 -7.22
N VAL A 195 -4.28 63.37 -7.00
CA VAL A 195 -5.42 63.20 -6.10
C VAL A 195 -4.92 62.46 -4.87
N GLN A 196 -5.19 63.01 -3.69
CA GLN A 196 -5.08 62.34 -2.41
C GLN A 196 -6.49 62.12 -1.86
N PHE A 197 -6.78 60.95 -1.33
CA PHE A 197 -8.10 60.62 -0.80
C PHE A 197 -8.03 59.86 0.52
N ARG A 198 -9.11 59.97 1.29
CA ARG A 198 -9.40 59.23 2.51
C ARG A 198 -10.86 58.80 2.48
N TYR A 199 -11.11 57.55 2.84
CA TYR A 199 -12.44 56.95 2.98
C TYR A 199 -12.47 56.21 4.32
N GLY A 200 -13.10 56.82 5.31
CA GLY A 200 -13.04 56.36 6.69
C GLY A 200 -11.60 56.35 7.20
N ARG A 201 -11.18 55.15 7.60
CA ARG A 201 -9.82 54.82 8.05
C ARG A 201 -8.84 54.52 6.90
N SER A 202 -9.35 54.23 5.70
CA SER A 202 -8.51 53.94 4.52
C SER A 202 -8.10 55.23 3.82
N SER A 203 -6.92 55.26 3.21
CA SER A 203 -6.41 56.40 2.44
C SER A 203 -5.65 55.97 1.19
N GLY A 204 -5.39 56.92 0.29
CA GLY A 204 -4.60 56.65 -0.90
C GLY A 204 -4.32 57.90 -1.73
N SER A 205 -3.58 57.69 -2.82
CA SER A 205 -3.27 58.72 -3.80
C SER A 205 -3.06 58.13 -5.19
N GLY A 206 -3.10 58.99 -6.21
CA GLY A 206 -2.77 58.68 -7.61
C GLY A 206 -2.75 59.95 -8.45
N ARG A 207 -2.59 59.81 -9.77
CA ARG A 207 -2.63 60.93 -10.75
C ARG A 207 -3.52 60.58 -11.94
N GLY A 208 -4.02 61.62 -12.63
CA GLY A 208 -4.87 61.43 -13.81
C GLY A 208 -6.21 60.82 -13.42
N MET A 209 -7.02 61.58 -12.68
CA MET A 209 -8.34 61.11 -12.26
C MET A 209 -9.38 61.37 -13.33
N VAL A 210 -10.20 60.36 -13.62
CA VAL A 210 -11.41 60.47 -14.43
C VAL A 210 -12.56 59.82 -13.65
N ALA A 211 -13.53 60.61 -13.20
CA ALA A 211 -14.73 60.14 -12.53
C ALA A 211 -15.96 60.32 -13.44
N ARG A 212 -16.58 59.20 -13.82
CA ARG A 212 -17.81 59.18 -14.62
C ARG A 212 -19.03 59.22 -13.73
N LEU A 213 -19.97 60.07 -14.09
CA LEU A 213 -21.18 60.36 -13.34
C LEU A 213 -22.40 59.75 -14.04
N ARG A 214 -23.40 59.40 -13.23
CA ARG A 214 -24.69 58.87 -13.70
C ARG A 214 -25.69 60.02 -13.83
N PRO A 215 -26.54 60.06 -14.87
CA PRO A 215 -27.67 60.97 -14.91
C PRO A 215 -28.68 60.63 -13.79
N ARG A 216 -29.50 61.61 -13.41
CA ARG A 216 -30.56 61.40 -12.41
C ARG A 216 -31.71 60.59 -13.02
N PRO A 217 -32.20 59.51 -12.37
CA PRO A 217 -33.32 58.74 -12.90
C PRO A 217 -34.57 59.64 -13.02
N GLY A 218 -35.20 59.62 -14.20
CA GLY A 218 -36.31 60.51 -14.56
C GLY A 218 -35.94 61.69 -15.47
N SER A 219 -34.65 61.93 -15.74
CA SER A 219 -34.21 63.04 -16.62
C SER A 219 -34.29 62.74 -18.13
N SER A 220 -34.73 61.56 -18.55
CA SER A 220 -34.57 61.02 -19.92
C SER A 220 -35.88 60.59 -20.59
N GLY A 221 -36.98 61.31 -20.32
CA GLY A 221 -38.24 61.18 -21.06
C GLY A 221 -38.47 62.38 -21.99
N PRO A 222 -39.16 62.21 -23.15
CA PRO A 222 -39.59 63.34 -23.95
C PRO A 222 -40.52 64.24 -23.13
N ALA A 223 -40.41 65.55 -23.31
CA ALA A 223 -40.99 66.56 -22.42
C ALA A 223 -42.51 66.42 -22.23
N ALA A 224 -42.93 65.77 -21.14
CA ALA A 224 -44.31 65.77 -20.69
C ALA A 224 -44.64 67.14 -20.09
N ALA A 225 -45.61 67.84 -20.68
CA ALA A 225 -46.05 69.15 -20.22
C ALA A 225 -46.73 69.05 -18.83
N GLY A 226 -45.99 69.35 -17.77
CA GLY A 226 -46.48 69.30 -16.39
C GLY A 226 -45.38 69.65 -15.39
N GLY A 227 -45.33 70.91 -14.96
CA GLY A 227 -44.15 71.50 -14.34
C GLY A 227 -43.63 70.86 -13.05
N SER A 228 -42.40 70.36 -13.10
CA SER A 228 -41.34 70.90 -12.24
C SER A 228 -39.98 70.78 -12.93
N SER A 229 -39.41 71.90 -13.38
CA SER A 229 -38.04 71.95 -13.90
C SER A 229 -37.05 71.61 -12.78
N ASP A 230 -36.37 70.46 -12.85
CA ASP A 230 -35.37 70.06 -11.86
C ASP A 230 -34.07 70.87 -12.09
N LYS A 231 -34.06 72.09 -11.56
CA LYS A 231 -33.02 73.11 -11.78
C LYS A 231 -31.78 72.82 -10.93
N GLY A 232 -30.87 72.04 -11.51
CA GLY A 232 -29.55 71.71 -10.99
C GLY A 232 -28.77 70.81 -11.96
N PRO A 233 -27.48 70.53 -11.70
CA PRO A 233 -26.69 69.61 -12.52
C PRO A 233 -27.32 68.21 -12.51
N ASN A 234 -27.38 67.56 -13.67
CA ASN A 234 -28.04 66.26 -13.85
C ASN A 234 -27.19 65.07 -13.34
N ILE A 235 -26.82 65.10 -12.07
CA ILE A 235 -25.95 64.11 -11.43
C ILE A 235 -26.79 63.30 -10.44
N GLY A 236 -26.94 62.01 -10.72
CA GLY A 236 -27.62 61.01 -9.88
C GLY A 236 -26.67 60.15 -9.03
N GLY A 237 -25.37 60.15 -9.34
CA GLY A 237 -24.34 59.42 -8.61
C GLY A 237 -23.03 59.29 -9.39
N VAL A 238 -22.08 58.52 -8.88
CA VAL A 238 -20.84 58.13 -9.56
C VAL A 238 -21.02 56.73 -10.13
N ASP A 239 -20.57 56.50 -11.36
CA ASP A 239 -20.53 55.18 -12.02
C ASP A 239 -19.17 54.50 -11.81
N SER A 240 -18.09 55.22 -12.12
CA SER A 240 -16.71 54.75 -11.98
C SER A 240 -15.74 55.87 -11.65
N ILE A 241 -14.70 55.56 -10.88
CA ILE A 241 -13.55 56.44 -10.64
C ILE A 241 -12.30 55.73 -11.15
N ARG A 242 -11.57 56.35 -12.08
CA ARG A 242 -10.27 55.90 -12.58
C ARG A 242 -9.17 56.85 -12.08
N LEU A 243 -8.03 56.29 -11.70
CA LEU A 243 -6.75 56.98 -11.51
C LEU A 243 -5.75 56.31 -12.48
N ASP A 244 -5.08 57.06 -13.35
CA ASP A 244 -4.29 56.48 -14.44
C ASP A 244 -2.91 55.94 -14.03
N ARG A 245 -2.27 56.50 -12.99
CA ARG A 245 -0.91 56.11 -12.56
C ARG A 245 -0.56 56.55 -11.13
N ASP A 246 0.63 56.17 -10.68
CA ASP A 246 1.22 56.52 -9.36
C ASP A 246 0.33 56.10 -8.16
N VAL A 247 -0.46 55.03 -8.32
CA VAL A 247 -1.48 54.67 -7.34
C VAL A 247 -0.86 54.01 -6.12
N LYS A 248 -1.20 54.53 -4.93
CA LYS A 248 -0.84 53.96 -3.63
C LYS A 248 -2.05 54.02 -2.70
N MET A 249 -2.30 52.97 -1.95
CA MET A 249 -3.40 52.89 -0.99
C MET A 249 -2.95 52.24 0.31
N ARG A 250 -3.56 52.68 1.41
CA ARG A 250 -3.52 52.08 2.74
C ARG A 250 -4.96 51.76 3.13
N ILE A 251 -5.29 50.48 3.18
CA ILE A 251 -6.63 50.00 3.48
C ILE A 251 -6.67 49.54 4.95
N GLU A 252 -7.62 50.06 5.71
CA GLU A 252 -7.86 49.73 7.13
C GLU A 252 -9.30 49.26 7.35
N GLY A 253 -9.55 48.61 8.49
CA GLY A 253 -10.87 48.05 8.84
C GLY A 253 -11.16 46.67 8.26
N LEU A 254 -10.25 46.13 7.42
CA LEU A 254 -10.30 44.75 6.95
C LEU A 254 -9.84 43.78 8.06
N ALA A 255 -10.78 43.40 8.92
CA ALA A 255 -10.57 42.33 9.90
C ALA A 255 -10.43 40.94 9.25
N GLY A 256 -10.94 40.77 8.02
CA GLY A 256 -10.81 39.55 7.24
C GLY A 256 -9.45 39.42 6.57
N GLY A 257 -8.94 38.19 6.50
CA GLY A 257 -7.71 37.84 5.78
C GLY A 257 -7.88 38.04 4.27
N MET A 258 -7.45 39.20 3.77
CA MET A 258 -7.57 39.59 2.36
C MET A 258 -6.76 38.67 1.45
N LEU A 259 -5.61 38.19 1.92
CA LEU A 259 -4.68 37.34 1.18
C LEU A 259 -4.77 35.86 1.61
N PRO A 260 -4.43 34.90 0.73
CA PRO A 260 -4.26 33.50 1.12
C PRO A 260 -3.25 33.33 2.27
N GLY A 261 -3.56 32.47 3.23
CA GLY A 261 -2.71 32.23 4.40
C GLY A 261 -2.75 33.32 5.47
N ALA A 262 -3.72 34.24 5.41
CA ALA A 262 -3.99 35.20 6.46
C ALA A 262 -4.83 34.56 7.59
N ALA A 263 -4.45 34.80 8.85
CA ALA A 263 -5.23 34.34 9.99
C ALA A 263 -6.63 35.00 10.01
N PRO A 264 -7.70 34.25 10.34
CA PRO A 264 -9.03 34.82 10.48
C PRO A 264 -9.08 35.78 11.68
N PRO A 265 -10.01 36.74 11.69
CA PRO A 265 -10.37 37.42 12.91
C PRO A 265 -10.86 36.35 13.90
N THR A 266 -10.33 36.36 15.12
CA THR A 266 -10.71 35.43 16.17
C THR A 266 -12.21 35.55 16.45
N ALA A 267 -12.97 34.51 16.09
CA ALA A 267 -14.32 34.37 16.58
C ALA A 267 -14.25 34.24 18.11
N VAL A 268 -14.82 35.21 18.83
CA VAL A 268 -14.90 35.15 20.29
C VAL A 268 -15.88 34.04 20.64
N ASP A 269 -15.42 33.03 21.36
CA ASP A 269 -16.28 31.93 21.83
C ASP A 269 -17.46 32.50 22.66
N PRO A 270 -18.72 32.19 22.33
CA PRO A 270 -19.88 32.64 23.11
C PRO A 270 -20.02 31.89 24.45
N ALA A 271 -19.10 30.97 24.78
CA ALA A 271 -19.09 30.16 26.00
C ALA A 271 -18.22 30.77 27.12
N GLY A 272 -18.42 32.05 27.42
CA GLY A 272 -17.60 32.83 28.36
C GLY A 272 -18.37 33.80 29.26
N ALA A 273 -19.63 33.48 29.60
CA ALA A 273 -20.48 34.33 30.44
C ALA A 273 -20.01 34.33 31.91
N GLY A 274 -19.00 35.14 32.24
CA GLY A 274 -18.40 35.12 33.58
C GLY A 274 -17.32 36.17 33.89
N ALA A 275 -17.27 37.31 33.19
CA ALA A 275 -16.38 38.42 33.56
C ALA A 275 -17.04 39.78 33.28
N ALA A 276 -16.88 40.73 34.21
CA ALA A 276 -17.38 42.09 34.05
C ALA A 276 -16.60 42.84 32.94
N PRO A 277 -17.23 43.77 32.20
CA PRO A 277 -16.57 44.45 31.09
C PRO A 277 -15.45 45.38 31.58
N PRO A 278 -14.21 45.25 31.07
CA PRO A 278 -13.17 46.24 31.32
C PRO A 278 -13.50 47.54 30.59
N THR A 279 -13.56 48.63 31.33
CA THR A 279 -13.67 49.99 30.78
C THR A 279 -12.40 50.40 30.06
N THR A 280 -12.53 50.96 28.84
CA THR A 280 -11.45 51.52 28.02
C THR A 280 -10.30 50.54 27.68
N SER A 281 -10.48 49.82 26.58
CA SER A 281 -9.38 49.24 25.81
C SER A 281 -9.72 49.37 24.33
N GLU A 282 -8.87 50.05 23.55
CA GLU A 282 -8.97 50.04 22.10
C GLU A 282 -8.82 48.59 21.62
N ALA A 283 -9.77 48.10 20.82
CA ALA A 283 -9.60 46.82 20.14
C ALA A 283 -8.31 46.89 19.30
N PRO A 284 -7.40 45.89 19.37
CA PRO A 284 -6.11 45.96 18.70
C PRO A 284 -6.33 46.17 17.20
N ALA A 285 -5.89 47.33 16.71
CA ALA A 285 -6.13 47.75 15.34
C ALA A 285 -5.51 46.73 14.38
N SER A 286 -6.35 46.07 13.57
CA SER A 286 -5.88 45.13 12.57
C SER A 286 -4.89 45.83 11.63
N PRO A 287 -3.75 45.20 11.30
CA PRO A 287 -2.71 45.87 10.54
C PRO A 287 -3.20 46.24 9.13
N PRO A 288 -2.76 47.40 8.61
CA PRO A 288 -3.20 47.93 7.32
C PRO A 288 -2.72 47.06 6.16
N VAL A 289 -3.52 46.98 5.12
CA VAL A 289 -3.11 46.45 3.82
C VAL A 289 -2.60 47.61 2.96
N LEU A 290 -1.34 47.54 2.52
CA LEU A 290 -0.76 48.48 1.58
C LEU A 290 -0.92 47.94 0.16
N VAL A 291 -1.36 48.77 -0.77
CA VAL A 291 -1.53 48.40 -2.19
C VAL A 291 -0.87 49.47 -3.06
N SER A 292 -0.13 49.06 -4.09
CA SER A 292 0.39 49.98 -5.10
C SER A 292 0.41 49.34 -6.49
N CYS A 293 0.21 50.15 -7.53
CA CYS A 293 0.38 49.73 -8.93
C CYS A 293 1.05 50.84 -9.75
N ARG A 294 1.66 50.48 -10.88
CA ARG A 294 2.28 51.43 -11.81
C ARG A 294 1.26 52.03 -12.79
N GLY A 295 0.33 51.20 -13.25
CA GLY A 295 -0.75 51.56 -14.16
C GLY A 295 -1.98 52.04 -13.40
N ALA A 296 -3.14 51.83 -14.00
CA ALA A 296 -4.38 52.44 -13.54
C ALA A 296 -5.06 51.66 -12.40
N LEU A 297 -5.76 52.41 -11.56
CA LEU A 297 -6.82 51.90 -10.69
C LEU A 297 -8.17 52.31 -11.27
N CYS A 298 -9.15 51.41 -11.29
CA CYS A 298 -10.54 51.70 -11.62
C CYS A 298 -11.48 51.09 -10.58
N MET A 299 -12.21 51.93 -9.85
CA MET A 299 -13.34 51.52 -9.02
C MET A 299 -14.63 51.64 -9.83
N ASN A 300 -15.24 50.50 -10.18
CA ASN A 300 -16.57 50.43 -10.77
C ASN A 300 -17.61 50.27 -9.64
N VAL A 301 -18.27 51.37 -9.29
CA VAL A 301 -19.24 51.46 -8.19
C VAL A 301 -20.49 50.60 -8.45
N SER A 302 -20.75 50.32 -9.73
CA SER A 302 -21.95 49.67 -10.22
C SER A 302 -21.81 48.14 -10.27
N ALA A 303 -20.63 47.66 -10.62
CA ALA A 303 -20.24 46.25 -10.51
C ALA A 303 -19.78 45.87 -9.08
N ASN A 304 -19.46 46.85 -8.23
CA ASN A 304 -18.78 46.68 -6.94
C ASN A 304 -17.41 46.00 -7.10
N VAL A 305 -16.61 46.42 -8.07
CA VAL A 305 -15.26 45.87 -8.33
C VAL A 305 -14.23 46.99 -8.39
N ILE A 306 -13.11 46.79 -7.71
CA ILE A 306 -11.89 47.62 -7.86
C ILE A 306 -10.90 46.81 -8.69
N THR A 307 -10.43 47.37 -9.81
CA THR A 307 -9.36 46.80 -10.62
C THR A 307 -8.10 47.66 -10.51
N LEU A 308 -6.93 47.03 -10.44
CA LEU A 308 -5.61 47.66 -10.50
C LEU A 308 -4.78 46.98 -11.60
N GLU A 309 -4.00 47.76 -12.33
CA GLU A 309 -3.28 47.36 -13.55
C GLU A 309 -1.79 47.69 -13.46
N GLU A 310 -0.96 46.85 -14.09
CA GLU A 310 0.51 46.92 -14.22
C GLU A 310 1.29 46.91 -12.89
N HIS A 311 2.00 45.80 -12.63
CA HIS A 311 2.87 45.64 -11.44
C HIS A 311 2.15 46.03 -10.14
N VAL A 312 1.07 45.31 -9.83
CA VAL A 312 0.30 45.48 -8.60
C VAL A 312 0.98 44.69 -7.48
N ASP A 313 1.40 45.40 -6.44
CA ASP A 313 1.92 44.85 -5.20
C ASP A 313 0.95 45.14 -4.04
N VAL A 314 0.57 44.10 -3.31
CA VAL A 314 -0.20 44.14 -2.07
C VAL A 314 0.67 43.60 -0.94
N ILE A 315 0.81 44.34 0.16
CA ILE A 315 1.65 43.97 1.31
C ILE A 315 0.89 44.23 2.60
N ARG A 316 0.91 43.29 3.54
CA ARG A 316 0.39 43.44 4.89
C ARG A 316 1.38 42.84 5.89
N ALA A 317 1.78 43.63 6.89
CA ALA A 317 2.62 43.16 7.99
C ALA A 317 1.73 42.80 9.19
N ALA A 318 1.75 41.55 9.62
CA ALA A 318 1.03 41.08 10.80
C ALA A 318 1.69 41.57 12.11
N ALA A 319 0.92 41.57 13.20
CA ALA A 319 1.35 42.11 14.50
C ALA A 319 2.46 41.31 15.19
N ASP A 320 2.69 40.07 14.75
CA ASP A 320 3.75 39.16 15.18
C ASP A 320 5.04 39.28 14.35
N GLY A 321 5.06 40.16 13.34
CA GLY A 321 6.17 40.33 12.40
C GLY A 321 6.08 39.45 11.14
N ALA A 322 5.06 38.60 11.00
CA ALA A 322 4.83 37.89 9.74
C ALA A 322 4.43 38.87 8.62
N THR A 323 4.73 38.53 7.37
CA THR A 323 4.37 39.34 6.20
C THR A 323 3.58 38.52 5.20
N GLU A 324 2.47 39.10 4.74
CA GLU A 324 1.64 38.62 3.63
C GLU A 324 1.90 39.54 2.42
N GLN A 325 2.20 38.97 1.26
CA GLN A 325 2.46 39.69 0.01
C GLN A 325 1.73 39.02 -1.16
N LEU A 326 1.20 39.83 -2.09
CA LEU A 326 0.70 39.39 -3.40
C LEU A 326 1.22 40.35 -4.49
N SER A 327 1.87 39.79 -5.51
CA SER A 327 2.41 40.53 -6.67
C SER A 327 1.80 39.97 -7.96
N CYS A 328 1.28 40.83 -8.85
CA CYS A 328 0.63 40.45 -10.11
C CYS A 328 0.58 41.60 -11.14
N ASP A 329 0.10 41.32 -12.35
CA ASP A 329 -0.05 42.34 -13.41
C ASP A 329 -1.44 42.99 -13.44
N LEU A 330 -2.47 42.27 -12.99
CA LEU A 330 -3.84 42.75 -12.83
C LEU A 330 -4.44 42.16 -11.56
N LEU A 331 -5.01 43.02 -10.72
CA LEU A 331 -5.73 42.66 -9.51
C LEU A 331 -7.17 43.16 -9.58
N ALA A 332 -8.15 42.29 -9.40
CA ALA A 332 -9.55 42.65 -9.21
C ALA A 332 -10.00 42.23 -7.80
N ILE A 333 -10.53 43.19 -7.05
CA ILE A 333 -11.13 42.99 -5.73
C ILE A 333 -12.64 43.12 -5.89
N VAL A 334 -13.36 42.02 -5.69
CA VAL A 334 -14.83 41.96 -5.75
C VAL A 334 -15.39 42.28 -4.37
N LEU A 335 -16.31 43.24 -4.32
CA LEU A 335 -16.92 43.73 -3.09
C LEU A 335 -18.40 43.31 -3.03
N ALA A 336 -18.84 42.85 -1.86
CA ALA A 336 -20.26 42.68 -1.56
C ALA A 336 -20.71 43.74 -0.55
N ARG A 337 -22.03 43.99 -0.47
CA ARG A 337 -22.61 44.80 0.60
C ARG A 337 -22.88 43.90 1.80
N LYS A 338 -22.36 44.29 2.96
CA LYS A 338 -22.63 43.62 4.22
C LYS A 338 -24.14 43.62 4.51
N PRO A 339 -24.80 42.45 4.65
CA PRO A 339 -26.19 42.43 5.08
C PRO A 339 -26.28 42.96 6.51
N LYS A 340 -27.21 43.88 6.76
CA LYS A 340 -27.47 44.36 8.12
C LYS A 340 -28.05 43.21 8.92
N ALA A 341 -27.36 42.79 9.98
CA ALA A 341 -27.93 41.90 10.98
C ALA A 341 -29.16 42.59 11.58
N THR A 342 -30.34 42.11 11.17
CA THR A 342 -31.63 42.52 11.69
C THR A 342 -32.20 41.31 12.40
N ASP A 343 -32.30 41.40 13.72
CA ASP A 343 -32.93 40.36 14.52
C ASP A 343 -34.40 40.22 14.07
N GLY A 344 -34.72 39.08 13.46
CA GLY A 344 -36.07 38.54 13.37
C GLY A 344 -37.19 39.43 12.82
N ALA A 345 -37.03 40.07 11.66
CA ALA A 345 -38.18 40.62 10.92
C ALA A 345 -37.97 40.57 9.39
N ALA A 346 -38.92 39.96 8.66
CA ALA A 346 -38.90 39.93 7.20
C ALA A 346 -39.34 41.28 6.62
N VAL A 347 -38.47 41.90 5.81
CA VAL A 347 -38.73 43.17 5.09
C VAL A 347 -38.79 42.88 3.58
N PRO A 348 -39.77 43.42 2.83
CA PRO A 348 -39.92 43.14 1.40
C PRO A 348 -38.76 43.70 0.53
N ALA A 349 -38.51 43.04 -0.59
CA ALA A 349 -37.30 43.13 -1.40
C ALA A 349 -37.13 44.42 -2.26
N THR A 350 -37.65 45.57 -1.81
CA THR A 350 -37.61 46.84 -2.58
C THR A 350 -36.86 47.99 -1.90
N ALA A 351 -36.24 47.75 -0.73
CA ALA A 351 -35.36 48.73 -0.06
C ALA A 351 -33.91 48.21 -0.07
N ALA A 352 -33.08 48.73 -0.98
CA ALA A 352 -31.66 48.41 -1.04
C ALA A 352 -30.88 49.16 0.06
N VAL A 353 -31.02 48.71 1.31
CA VAL A 353 -30.32 49.22 2.49
C VAL A 353 -28.81 49.21 2.24
N ARG A 354 -28.16 50.36 2.38
CA ARG A 354 -26.73 50.55 2.10
C ARG A 354 -25.88 50.13 3.30
N GLY A 355 -25.68 48.82 3.47
CA GLY A 355 -24.56 48.32 4.27
C GLY A 355 -23.21 48.69 3.65
N GLY A 356 -22.16 48.72 4.46
CA GLY A 356 -20.78 48.94 3.99
C GLY A 356 -20.35 47.87 2.98
N LEU A 357 -19.44 48.25 2.07
CA LEU A 357 -18.82 47.32 1.14
C LEU A 357 -17.67 46.59 1.82
N GLU A 358 -17.64 45.26 1.73
CA GLU A 358 -16.55 44.41 2.20
C GLU A 358 -16.06 43.49 1.07
N PRO A 359 -14.74 43.21 0.95
CA PRO A 359 -14.23 42.31 -0.08
C PRO A 359 -14.66 40.87 0.19
N VAL A 360 -15.09 40.19 -0.86
CA VAL A 360 -15.52 38.77 -0.81
C VAL A 360 -14.64 37.85 -1.64
N GLU A 361 -14.06 38.36 -2.73
CA GLU A 361 -13.21 37.59 -3.63
C GLU A 361 -12.07 38.47 -4.16
N ILE A 362 -10.89 37.86 -4.32
CA ILE A 362 -9.76 38.43 -5.07
C ILE A 362 -9.52 37.59 -6.31
N GLN A 363 -9.34 38.25 -7.45
CA GLN A 363 -8.88 37.65 -8.70
C GLN A 363 -7.61 38.37 -9.15
N ALA A 364 -6.50 37.65 -9.22
CA ALA A 364 -5.21 38.16 -9.70
C ALA A 364 -4.79 37.43 -10.98
N LYS A 365 -4.17 38.15 -11.90
CA LYS A 365 -3.60 37.63 -13.16
C LYS A 365 -2.21 38.22 -13.38
N GLY A 366 -1.28 37.43 -13.91
CA GLY A 366 0.04 37.92 -14.30
C GLY A 366 0.97 36.80 -14.75
N THR A 367 2.20 37.15 -15.11
CA THR A 367 3.21 36.19 -15.61
C THR A 367 4.49 36.20 -14.77
N PRO A 368 4.52 35.56 -13.57
CA PRO A 368 3.42 34.93 -12.85
C PRO A 368 2.81 35.83 -11.75
N VAL A 369 1.61 35.50 -11.29
CA VAL A 369 1.12 35.90 -9.97
C VAL A 369 1.93 35.17 -8.90
N VAL A 370 2.37 35.88 -7.86
CA VAL A 370 3.04 35.30 -6.68
C VAL A 370 2.36 35.79 -5.41
N ALA A 371 1.85 34.88 -4.58
CA ALA A 371 1.37 35.20 -3.24
C ALA A 371 2.20 34.45 -2.19
N ARG A 372 2.56 35.13 -1.09
CA ARG A 372 3.41 34.59 -0.01
C ARG A 372 2.86 35.02 1.36
N SER A 373 2.85 34.11 2.33
CA SER A 373 2.59 34.40 3.74
C SER A 373 3.65 33.72 4.59
N THR A 374 4.48 34.49 5.29
CA THR A 374 5.53 33.92 6.14
C THR A 374 4.96 33.29 7.42
N GLY A 375 3.79 33.76 7.88
CA GLY A 375 3.13 33.23 9.08
C GLY A 375 2.47 31.87 8.84
N ALA A 376 1.89 31.66 7.66
CA ALA A 376 1.29 30.38 7.27
C ALA A 376 2.25 29.43 6.52
N GLU A 377 3.53 29.81 6.38
CA GLU A 377 4.54 29.10 5.57
C GLU A 377 4.02 28.78 4.14
N LEU A 378 3.35 29.76 3.51
CA LEU A 378 2.66 29.63 2.23
C LEU A 378 3.39 30.36 1.10
N GLU A 379 3.59 29.71 -0.04
CA GLU A 379 3.91 30.32 -1.33
C GLU A 379 3.04 29.74 -2.44
N VAL A 380 2.45 30.62 -3.26
CA VAL A 380 1.55 30.32 -4.37
C VAL A 380 2.09 30.98 -5.63
N ARG A 381 2.19 30.23 -6.74
CA ARG A 381 2.62 30.78 -8.03
C ARG A 381 1.73 30.25 -9.15
N ALA A 382 1.12 31.15 -9.92
CA ALA A 382 0.17 30.80 -10.99
C ALA A 382 0.03 31.91 -12.03
N ALA A 383 -0.51 31.62 -13.21
CA ALA A 383 -0.90 32.68 -14.17
C ALA A 383 -2.19 33.41 -13.75
N ARG A 384 -3.08 32.70 -13.05
CA ARG A 384 -4.31 33.21 -12.44
C ARG A 384 -4.48 32.65 -11.03
N LEU A 385 -4.84 33.51 -10.09
CA LEU A 385 -5.19 33.20 -8.71
C LEU A 385 -6.58 33.77 -8.40
N GLY A 386 -7.53 32.91 -8.06
CA GLY A 386 -8.78 33.27 -7.40
C GLY A 386 -8.71 32.92 -5.91
N TYR A 387 -9.22 33.81 -5.05
CA TYR A 387 -9.31 33.58 -3.62
C TYR A 387 -10.65 34.06 -3.07
N GLU A 388 -11.49 33.13 -2.62
CA GLU A 388 -12.78 33.42 -1.99
C GLU A 388 -12.59 33.56 -0.47
N ILE A 389 -12.80 34.76 0.07
CA ILE A 389 -12.38 35.12 1.45
C ILE A 389 -13.21 34.37 2.51
N ALA A 390 -14.49 34.10 2.23
CA ALA A 390 -15.39 33.45 3.18
C ALA A 390 -15.08 31.95 3.39
N THR A 391 -14.82 31.23 2.31
CA THR A 391 -14.50 29.79 2.29
C THR A 391 -13.00 29.51 2.39
N ARG A 392 -12.17 30.54 2.16
CA ARG A 392 -10.71 30.47 1.92
C ARG A 392 -10.33 29.58 0.73
N ARG A 393 -11.24 29.41 -0.23
CA ARG A 393 -10.98 28.61 -1.43
C ARG A 393 -9.94 29.29 -2.30
N ILE A 394 -8.89 28.56 -2.66
CA ILE A 394 -7.79 28.98 -3.52
C ILE A 394 -7.96 28.27 -4.88
N LEU A 395 -8.05 29.05 -5.96
CA LEU A 395 -8.17 28.56 -7.34
C LEU A 395 -6.97 29.03 -8.17
N LEU A 396 -6.13 28.10 -8.62
CA LEU A 396 -4.92 28.35 -9.40
C LEU A 396 -5.05 27.74 -10.79
N ASP A 397 -4.78 28.51 -11.85
CA ASP A 397 -4.97 28.06 -13.23
C ASP A 397 -4.00 28.80 -14.18
N GLY A 398 -3.41 28.13 -15.18
CA GLY A 398 -2.49 28.73 -16.13
C GLY A 398 -2.09 27.84 -17.31
N GLU A 399 -1.43 28.44 -18.32
CA GLU A 399 -0.82 27.70 -19.44
C GLU A 399 0.51 27.03 -19.03
N GLU A 400 1.19 27.56 -18.02
CA GLU A 400 2.30 26.92 -17.31
C GLU A 400 1.78 26.20 -16.05
N PRO A 401 2.51 25.20 -15.51
CA PRO A 401 2.15 24.58 -14.24
C PRO A 401 2.05 25.61 -13.09
N VAL A 402 1.04 25.42 -12.25
CA VAL A 402 0.79 26.23 -11.05
C VAL A 402 1.32 25.50 -9.82
N SER A 403 1.89 26.23 -8.87
CA SER A 403 2.45 25.65 -7.63
C SER A 403 1.80 26.20 -6.37
N LEU A 404 1.69 25.31 -5.38
CA LEU A 404 1.21 25.56 -4.03
C LEU A 404 2.19 24.92 -3.04
N VAL A 405 2.89 25.74 -2.28
CA VAL A 405 3.78 25.32 -1.18
C VAL A 405 3.15 25.82 0.11
N ALA A 406 2.92 24.91 1.06
CA ALA A 406 2.42 25.20 2.39
C ALA A 406 3.23 24.40 3.42
N LYS A 407 3.04 24.67 4.71
CA LYS A 407 3.71 23.94 5.80
C LYS A 407 3.70 22.42 5.60
N GLY A 408 4.87 21.84 5.38
CA GLY A 408 5.07 20.40 5.13
C GLY A 408 4.56 19.86 3.78
N THR A 409 3.89 20.64 2.94
CA THR A 409 3.26 20.18 1.69
C THR A 409 3.66 21.02 0.48
N GLU A 410 4.06 20.37 -0.60
CA GLU A 410 4.54 20.99 -1.83
C GLU A 410 3.84 20.34 -3.02
N MET A 411 3.19 21.12 -3.89
CA MET A 411 2.37 20.60 -4.99
C MET A 411 2.49 21.44 -6.26
N GLU A 412 2.45 20.76 -7.41
CA GLU A 412 2.43 21.37 -8.73
C GLU A 412 1.46 20.61 -9.65
N ALA A 413 0.66 21.32 -10.45
CA ALA A 413 -0.28 20.75 -11.43
C ALA A 413 -0.60 21.76 -12.55
N ARG A 414 -1.47 21.41 -13.51
CA ARG A 414 -1.99 22.41 -14.48
C ARG A 414 -3.03 23.34 -13.86
N LYS A 415 -3.81 22.82 -12.93
CA LYS A 415 -4.84 23.57 -12.19
C LYS A 415 -4.96 23.00 -10.79
N ILE A 416 -5.11 23.86 -9.79
CA ILE A 416 -5.34 23.49 -8.39
C ILE A 416 -6.59 24.23 -7.90
N ASP A 417 -7.53 23.51 -7.30
CA ASP A 417 -8.73 24.04 -6.64
C ASP A 417 -8.78 23.45 -5.24
N TYR A 418 -8.50 24.28 -4.22
CA TYR A 418 -8.33 23.85 -2.84
C TYR A 418 -9.27 24.65 -1.92
N CYS A 419 -10.07 23.96 -1.12
CA CYS A 419 -10.87 24.55 -0.05
C CYS A 419 -10.45 23.92 1.28
N PRO A 420 -9.80 24.68 2.20
CA PRO A 420 -9.36 24.18 3.50
C PRO A 420 -10.49 23.65 4.37
N GLY A 421 -10.18 22.63 5.18
CA GLY A 421 -11.06 22.15 6.25
C GLY A 421 -10.88 22.94 7.57
N PRO A 422 -11.66 22.60 8.61
CA PRO A 422 -11.34 22.97 9.99
C PRO A 422 -9.94 22.44 10.40
N PRO A 423 -9.29 22.99 11.45
CA PRO A 423 -7.97 22.51 11.87
C PRO A 423 -7.97 21.00 12.22
N GLY A 424 -7.05 20.24 11.62
CA GLY A 424 -6.99 18.78 11.68
C GLY A 424 -7.78 18.04 10.59
N ASP A 425 -8.52 18.76 9.73
CA ASP A 425 -9.22 18.24 8.55
C ASP A 425 -8.54 18.80 7.27
N PRO A 426 -8.09 17.97 6.33
CA PRO A 426 -7.37 18.42 5.14
C PRO A 426 -8.26 19.09 4.07
N GLY A 427 -9.57 19.16 4.28
CA GLY A 427 -10.52 19.83 3.40
C GLY A 427 -10.80 19.08 2.10
N SER A 428 -10.92 19.84 1.00
CA SER A 428 -11.15 19.29 -0.34
C SER A 428 -10.16 19.89 -1.34
N LEU A 429 -9.61 19.04 -2.19
CA LEU A 429 -8.58 19.40 -3.17
C LEU A 429 -8.88 18.72 -4.51
N MET A 430 -8.76 19.47 -5.59
CA MET A 430 -8.74 18.96 -6.95
C MET A 430 -7.53 19.56 -7.67
N ALA A 431 -6.59 18.71 -8.07
CA ALA A 431 -5.48 19.06 -8.95
C ALA A 431 -5.68 18.34 -10.30
N VAL A 432 -5.66 19.09 -11.40
CA VAL A 432 -5.97 18.57 -12.76
C VAL A 432 -4.75 18.69 -13.67
N GLY A 433 -4.64 17.75 -14.61
CA GLY A 433 -3.50 17.59 -15.51
C GLY A 433 -2.30 16.93 -14.81
N PRO A 434 -1.18 16.74 -15.54
CA PRO A 434 0.03 16.18 -14.97
C PRO A 434 0.52 17.01 -13.78
N GLY A 435 0.92 16.32 -12.72
CA GLY A 435 1.29 16.97 -11.46
C GLY A 435 1.97 16.05 -10.47
N TRP A 436 2.41 16.64 -9.37
CA TRP A 436 3.03 15.94 -8.26
C TRP A 436 2.74 16.63 -6.92
N LEU A 437 2.78 15.84 -5.86
CA LEU A 437 2.56 16.25 -4.47
C LEU A 437 3.68 15.64 -3.62
N ARG A 438 4.32 16.43 -2.77
CA ARG A 438 5.27 15.96 -1.75
C ARG A 438 4.77 16.37 -0.38
N VAL A 439 4.75 15.42 0.55
CA VAL A 439 4.32 15.59 1.93
C VAL A 439 5.47 15.23 2.86
N ARG A 440 5.70 16.09 3.85
CA ARG A 440 6.66 15.91 4.95
C ARG A 440 5.93 16.14 6.27
N SER A 441 6.05 15.18 7.19
CA SER A 441 5.43 15.19 8.52
C SER A 441 6.47 14.80 9.56
N GLU A 442 6.38 15.33 10.78
CA GLU A 442 7.26 14.93 11.89
C GLU A 442 6.98 13.49 12.37
N LYS A 443 5.77 12.96 12.09
CA LYS A 443 5.30 11.66 12.59
C LYS A 443 5.31 10.54 11.54
N SER A 444 5.71 10.82 10.31
CA SER A 444 5.60 9.88 9.20
C SER A 444 6.69 10.11 8.16
N PRO A 445 7.23 9.07 7.52
CA PRO A 445 8.26 9.24 6.50
C PRO A 445 7.78 10.15 5.35
N PRO A 446 8.68 10.92 4.73
CA PRO A 446 8.34 11.71 3.55
C PRO A 446 7.71 10.86 2.45
N ALA A 447 6.67 11.40 1.83
CA ALA A 447 5.94 10.77 0.75
C ALA A 447 5.89 11.69 -0.47
N GLN A 448 6.00 11.10 -1.66
CA GLN A 448 5.81 11.78 -2.93
C GLN A 448 4.81 11.01 -3.79
N ALA A 449 3.83 11.73 -4.35
CA ALA A 449 2.87 11.21 -5.30
C ALA A 449 2.95 11.96 -6.63
N ARG A 450 2.66 11.28 -7.74
CA ARG A 450 2.64 11.81 -9.12
C ARG A 450 1.43 11.24 -9.86
N TRP A 451 0.92 12.00 -10.83
CA TRP A 451 -0.22 11.62 -11.67
C TRP A 451 -0.17 12.34 -13.03
N GLN A 452 -0.89 11.83 -14.02
CA GLN A 452 -1.02 12.43 -15.36
C GLN A 452 -2.38 13.07 -15.62
N GLN A 453 -3.47 12.58 -15.02
CA GLN A 453 -4.82 13.11 -15.25
C GLN A 453 -5.31 14.02 -14.13
N TRP A 454 -5.35 13.53 -12.89
CA TRP A 454 -5.80 14.31 -11.73
C TRP A 454 -5.44 13.65 -10.39
N LEU A 455 -5.38 14.49 -9.35
CA LEU A 455 -5.46 14.12 -7.94
C LEU A 455 -6.72 14.76 -7.35
N ARG A 456 -7.51 13.99 -6.61
CA ARG A 456 -8.72 14.46 -5.93
C ARG A 456 -8.74 14.00 -4.48
N MET A 457 -8.88 14.93 -3.56
CA MET A 457 -9.19 14.69 -2.16
C MET A 457 -10.60 15.23 -1.87
N ARG A 458 -11.44 14.43 -1.22
CA ARG A 458 -12.79 14.85 -0.80
C ARG A 458 -13.17 14.21 0.54
N PRO A 459 -14.02 14.85 1.34
CA PRO A 459 -14.72 14.18 2.43
C PRO A 459 -15.55 12.99 1.95
N GLU A 460 -15.62 11.95 2.78
CA GLU A 460 -16.39 10.72 2.58
C GLU A 460 -16.77 10.14 3.97
N GLY A 461 -17.98 10.42 4.43
CA GLY A 461 -18.44 10.02 5.77
C GLY A 461 -17.78 10.84 6.88
N GLU A 462 -17.20 10.17 7.90
CA GLU A 462 -16.38 10.80 8.94
C GLU A 462 -14.89 10.91 8.57
N GLY A 463 -14.53 10.57 7.33
CA GLY A 463 -13.16 10.56 6.82
C GLY A 463 -13.05 11.21 5.45
N HIS A 464 -11.95 10.93 4.76
CA HIS A 464 -11.62 11.48 3.45
C HIS A 464 -11.19 10.36 2.51
N VAL A 465 -11.33 10.59 1.20
CA VAL A 465 -10.72 9.75 0.17
C VAL A 465 -9.84 10.60 -0.73
N VAL A 466 -8.59 10.17 -0.86
CA VAL A 466 -7.62 10.67 -1.85
C VAL A 466 -7.65 9.71 -3.03
N SER A 467 -7.67 10.23 -4.24
CA SER A 467 -7.72 9.45 -5.48
C SER A 467 -6.79 10.07 -6.52
N LEU A 468 -5.97 9.24 -7.16
CA LEU A 468 -5.00 9.62 -8.19
C LEU A 468 -5.29 8.81 -9.46
N ALA A 469 -5.21 9.45 -10.63
CA ALA A 469 -5.53 8.82 -11.90
C ALA A 469 -4.58 9.22 -13.04
N GLY A 470 -4.41 8.28 -13.98
CA GLY A 470 -3.49 8.37 -15.10
C GLY A 470 -2.07 8.14 -14.63
N ASP A 471 -1.64 6.88 -14.61
CA ASP A 471 -0.30 6.45 -14.19
C ASP A 471 0.10 7.05 -12.82
N ALA A 472 -0.74 6.79 -11.83
CA ALA A 472 -0.52 7.19 -10.45
C ALA A 472 0.71 6.47 -9.87
N ASP A 473 1.64 7.25 -9.33
CA ASP A 473 2.88 6.77 -8.73
C ASP A 473 3.01 7.36 -7.34
N VAL A 474 3.19 6.52 -6.32
CA VAL A 474 3.35 6.91 -4.92
C VAL A 474 4.61 6.26 -4.36
N THR A 475 5.56 7.06 -3.91
CA THR A 475 6.78 6.62 -3.24
C THR A 475 6.78 7.13 -1.81
N VAL A 476 6.98 6.25 -0.85
CA VAL A 476 7.11 6.58 0.58
C VAL A 476 8.50 6.16 1.04
N GLU A 477 9.26 7.12 1.55
CA GLU A 477 10.62 6.88 2.05
C GLU A 477 10.60 5.76 3.11
N THR A 478 11.58 4.86 3.08
CA THR A 478 11.69 3.61 3.87
C THR A 478 10.58 2.57 3.71
N GLN A 479 9.44 2.84 3.05
CA GLN A 479 8.34 1.87 2.92
C GLN A 479 8.19 1.29 1.50
N GLY A 480 8.60 2.02 0.46
CA GLY A 480 8.62 1.52 -0.91
C GLY A 480 7.87 2.40 -1.93
N ARG A 481 7.57 1.82 -3.09
CA ARG A 481 6.89 2.45 -4.22
C ARG A 481 5.66 1.64 -4.63
N LEU A 482 4.58 2.33 -5.01
CA LEU A 482 3.35 1.79 -5.55
C LEU A 482 2.96 2.57 -6.79
N SER A 483 2.85 1.90 -7.94
CA SER A 483 2.35 2.50 -9.19
C SER A 483 1.19 1.71 -9.78
N ALA A 484 0.18 2.41 -10.29
CA ALA A 484 -1.01 1.83 -10.94
C ALA A 484 -1.72 2.87 -11.83
N ALA A 485 -2.66 2.45 -12.68
CA ALA A 485 -3.46 3.39 -13.47
C ALA A 485 -4.35 4.29 -12.59
N GLU A 486 -4.91 3.73 -11.53
CA GLU A 486 -5.70 4.44 -10.50
C GLU A 486 -5.31 3.98 -9.09
N ILE A 487 -5.19 4.91 -8.13
CA ILE A 487 -4.98 4.63 -6.70
C ILE A 487 -6.00 5.43 -5.88
N HIS A 488 -6.72 4.74 -4.99
CA HIS A 488 -7.62 5.34 -4.00
C HIS A 488 -7.17 4.98 -2.59
N LEU A 489 -7.13 5.98 -1.70
CA LEU A 489 -6.72 5.86 -0.31
C LEU A 489 -7.80 6.50 0.58
N TRP A 490 -8.42 5.70 1.43
CA TRP A 490 -9.36 6.15 2.45
C TRP A 490 -8.63 6.44 3.75
N LEU A 491 -9.00 7.55 4.38
CA LEU A 491 -8.33 8.16 5.52
C LEU A 491 -9.39 8.46 6.60
N ASP A 492 -9.19 7.96 7.82
CA ASP A 492 -10.03 8.27 8.98
C ASP A 492 -9.47 9.49 9.72
N VAL A 493 -10.33 10.39 10.20
CA VAL A 493 -9.93 11.50 11.09
C VAL A 493 -9.75 11.00 12.53
N VAL A 494 -8.61 11.31 13.15
CA VAL A 494 -8.26 10.91 14.51
C VAL A 494 -8.92 11.85 15.52
N LYS A 495 -10.09 11.45 16.03
CA LYS A 495 -10.83 12.17 17.06
C LYS A 495 -9.98 12.29 18.34
N GLY A 496 -9.52 13.51 18.64
CA GLY A 496 -8.71 13.84 19.82
C GLY A 496 -7.36 14.49 19.50
N SER A 497 -6.85 14.39 18.27
CA SER A 497 -5.59 15.03 17.86
C SER A 497 -5.73 16.53 17.54
N ARG A 498 -6.62 17.24 18.24
CA ARG A 498 -6.87 18.67 18.02
C ARG A 498 -5.84 19.49 18.82
N PRO A 499 -4.91 20.22 18.17
CA PRO A 499 -4.03 21.11 18.92
C PRO A 499 -4.88 22.22 19.56
N ALA A 500 -4.67 22.49 20.86
CA ALA A 500 -5.41 23.54 21.58
C ALA A 500 -5.15 24.97 21.03
N LYS A 501 -4.11 25.11 20.20
CA LYS A 501 -3.85 26.22 19.30
C LYS A 501 -3.40 25.61 17.96
N ALA A 502 -4.29 25.61 16.98
CA ALA A 502 -3.99 25.18 15.62
C ALA A 502 -4.28 26.36 14.69
N ASP A 503 -3.24 26.93 14.10
CA ASP A 503 -3.41 27.94 13.06
C ASP A 503 -4.07 27.30 11.83
N PRO A 504 -4.96 28.01 11.13
CA PRO A 504 -5.65 27.44 9.98
C PRO A 504 -4.68 27.19 8.84
N ALA A 505 -4.53 25.93 8.46
CA ALA A 505 -3.60 25.50 7.43
C ALA A 505 -3.95 26.06 6.05
N ALA A 506 -2.97 26.64 5.37
CA ALA A 506 -3.10 27.16 4.01
C ALA A 506 -2.87 26.08 2.91
N GLY A 507 -2.54 24.85 3.31
CA GLY A 507 -2.51 23.64 2.50
C GLY A 507 -3.15 22.47 3.26
N PRO A 508 -3.28 21.28 2.67
CA PRO A 508 -3.97 20.15 3.30
C PRO A 508 -3.17 19.59 4.48
N ASP A 509 -3.76 19.65 5.69
CA ASP A 509 -3.18 19.10 6.91
C ASP A 509 -3.46 17.60 7.05
N LEU A 510 -2.43 16.78 6.84
CA LEU A 510 -2.51 15.32 6.95
C LEU A 510 -2.04 14.78 8.32
N SER A 511 -1.83 15.66 9.32
CA SER A 511 -1.32 15.25 10.64
C SER A 511 -2.39 14.64 11.57
N GLY A 512 -3.67 14.94 11.29
CA GLY A 512 -4.83 14.48 12.05
C GLY A 512 -5.55 13.26 11.46
N ILE A 513 -5.00 12.61 10.44
CA ILE A 513 -5.65 11.50 9.72
C ILE A 513 -4.77 10.25 9.64
N ARG A 514 -5.39 9.08 9.48
CA ARG A 514 -4.72 7.78 9.34
C ARG A 514 -5.33 6.97 8.20
N PRO A 515 -4.56 6.15 7.47
CA PRO A 515 -5.12 5.30 6.43
C PRO A 515 -5.97 4.18 7.03
N SER A 516 -7.09 3.86 6.38
CA SER A 516 -8.00 2.77 6.75
C SER A 516 -8.23 1.77 5.62
N ARG A 517 -8.18 2.20 4.36
CA ARG A 517 -8.23 1.32 3.19
C ARG A 517 -7.43 1.89 2.01
N LEU A 518 -6.83 1.03 1.19
CA LEU A 518 -6.25 1.37 -0.12
C LEU A 518 -6.82 0.45 -1.21
N LEU A 519 -7.03 0.99 -2.39
CA LEU A 519 -7.39 0.27 -3.61
C LEU A 519 -6.54 0.81 -4.77
N ALA A 520 -5.68 -0.02 -5.35
CA ALA A 520 -4.97 0.28 -6.59
C ALA A 520 -5.45 -0.62 -7.72
N ARG A 521 -5.56 -0.09 -8.95
CA ARG A 521 -6.15 -0.80 -10.11
C ARG A 521 -5.43 -0.46 -11.41
N GLY A 522 -5.34 -1.47 -12.29
CA GLY A 522 -4.78 -1.37 -13.64
C GLY A 522 -3.25 -1.43 -13.60
N MET A 523 -2.69 -2.61 -13.87
CA MET A 523 -1.26 -2.93 -13.78
C MET A 523 -0.58 -2.30 -12.56
N VAL A 524 -0.98 -2.76 -11.38
CA VAL A 524 -0.38 -2.39 -10.11
C VAL A 524 0.99 -3.05 -9.97
N GLU A 525 2.03 -2.24 -9.81
CA GLU A 525 3.33 -2.68 -9.31
C GLU A 525 3.55 -2.08 -7.92
N ALA A 526 3.74 -2.94 -6.92
CA ALA A 526 4.19 -2.56 -5.58
C ALA A 526 5.60 -3.09 -5.36
N ASP A 527 6.49 -2.25 -4.82
CA ASP A 527 7.88 -2.57 -4.55
C ASP A 527 8.25 -2.06 -3.15
N ALA A 528 8.36 -2.99 -2.20
CA ALA A 528 8.84 -2.77 -0.84
C ALA A 528 10.11 -3.61 -0.57
N GLU A 529 10.79 -3.32 0.54
CA GLU A 529 12.11 -3.89 0.88
C GLU A 529 12.14 -5.43 0.81
N GLU A 530 11.15 -6.10 1.43
CA GLU A 530 11.08 -7.57 1.49
C GLU A 530 10.13 -8.20 0.45
N LEU A 531 9.31 -7.39 -0.24
CA LEU A 531 8.22 -7.87 -1.10
C LEU A 531 8.01 -6.94 -2.31
N ALA A 532 8.07 -7.49 -3.51
CA ALA A 532 7.48 -6.91 -4.71
C ALA A 532 6.21 -7.67 -5.11
N ALA A 533 5.21 -6.97 -5.65
CA ALA A 533 3.97 -7.55 -6.14
C ALA A 533 3.54 -6.93 -7.48
N ARG A 534 3.05 -7.77 -8.40
CA ARG A 534 2.43 -7.38 -9.67
C ARG A 534 1.01 -7.90 -9.74
N THR A 535 0.03 -7.02 -9.92
CA THR A 535 -1.39 -7.39 -9.91
C THR A 535 -2.29 -6.44 -10.69
N ASP A 536 -3.45 -6.91 -11.16
CA ASP A 536 -4.43 -6.00 -11.82
C ASP A 536 -5.21 -5.18 -10.79
N ARG A 537 -5.32 -5.68 -9.55
CA ARG A 537 -6.03 -5.04 -8.44
C ARG A 537 -5.41 -5.39 -7.09
N LEU A 538 -5.05 -4.36 -6.33
CA LEU A 538 -4.57 -4.47 -4.96
C LEU A 538 -5.60 -3.84 -4.01
N GLU A 539 -6.05 -4.56 -2.99
CA GLU A 539 -6.91 -4.05 -1.91
C GLU A 539 -6.23 -4.24 -0.55
N LEU A 540 -5.95 -3.15 0.16
CA LEU A 540 -5.37 -3.22 1.51
C LEU A 540 -6.34 -2.60 2.54
N TRP A 541 -6.45 -3.22 3.70
CA TRP A 541 -7.14 -2.68 4.87
C TRP A 541 -6.13 -2.44 5.99
N PHE A 542 -6.19 -1.28 6.61
CA PHE A 542 -5.25 -0.87 7.64
C PHE A 542 -5.92 -0.90 9.02
N ARG A 543 -5.22 -1.51 9.99
CA ARG A 543 -5.64 -1.56 11.39
C ARG A 543 -4.56 -0.95 12.26
N THR A 544 -4.85 0.13 12.98
CA THR A 544 -3.92 0.64 14.00
C THR A 544 -4.06 -0.18 15.28
N VAL A 545 -2.95 -0.70 15.81
CA VAL A 545 -2.90 -1.20 17.20
C VAL A 545 -2.32 -0.10 18.07
N GLU A 546 -3.18 0.49 18.88
CA GLU A 546 -2.77 1.51 19.85
C GLU A 546 -1.91 0.84 20.95
N PRO A 547 -0.77 1.43 21.35
CA PRO A 547 0.05 0.84 22.40
C PRO A 547 -0.78 0.68 23.69
N PRO A 548 -0.70 -0.46 24.40
CA PRO A 548 -1.36 -0.59 25.68
C PRO A 548 -0.88 0.54 26.60
N PRO A 549 -1.77 1.25 27.31
CA PRO A 549 -1.39 2.39 28.11
C PRO A 549 -0.34 1.95 29.14
N ALA A 550 0.80 2.64 29.15
CA ALA A 550 1.87 2.35 30.09
C ALA A 550 1.30 2.41 31.52
N PRO A 551 1.58 1.42 32.39
CA PRO A 551 1.08 1.45 33.75
C PRO A 551 1.56 2.74 34.43
N ALA A 552 0.62 3.54 34.91
CA ALA A 552 0.91 4.86 35.46
C ALA A 552 1.87 4.76 36.65
N ILE A 553 3.13 5.13 36.42
CA ILE A 553 4.11 5.29 37.49
C ILE A 553 3.66 6.50 38.32
N ALA A 554 3.10 6.24 39.50
CA ALA A 554 2.73 7.30 40.43
C ALA A 554 4.00 8.13 40.77
N PRO A 555 3.92 9.48 40.76
CA PRO A 555 5.08 10.32 41.00
C PRO A 555 5.58 10.12 42.43
N ALA A 556 6.81 9.62 42.57
CA ALA A 556 7.49 9.51 43.84
C ALA A 556 7.68 10.91 44.45
N GLN A 557 7.15 11.13 45.65
CA GLN A 557 7.35 12.38 46.38
C GLN A 557 8.83 12.52 46.78
N LEU A 558 9.43 13.65 46.43
CA LEU A 558 10.76 14.04 46.90
C LEU A 558 10.73 14.32 48.42
N PRO A 559 11.59 13.67 49.23
CA PRO A 559 11.79 14.07 50.61
C PRO A 559 12.56 15.40 50.67
N ALA A 560 12.07 16.36 51.47
CA ALA A 560 12.77 17.60 51.73
C ALA A 560 14.00 17.37 52.63
N ALA A 561 15.05 18.18 52.44
CA ALA A 561 16.29 18.08 53.20
C ALA A 561 16.16 18.67 54.61
N ALA A 562 16.63 17.95 55.62
CA ALA A 562 16.96 18.47 56.95
C ALA A 562 18.11 17.66 57.59
N ALA A 563 19.03 18.36 58.24
CA ALA A 563 20.19 17.83 58.95
C ALA A 563 20.64 18.89 60.00
N PRO A 564 21.49 18.59 61.01
CA PRO A 564 21.99 17.29 61.47
C PRO A 564 21.95 17.13 63.03
N VAL A 565 22.69 16.11 63.52
CA VAL A 565 23.32 15.95 64.86
C VAL A 565 22.49 15.43 66.04
N ALA A 566 22.74 14.17 66.43
CA ALA A 566 23.36 13.78 67.73
C ALA A 566 23.02 12.32 68.10
N ALA A 567 24.02 11.43 68.11
CA ALA A 567 23.90 10.09 68.68
C ALA A 567 25.19 9.75 69.44
N THR A 568 25.06 9.12 70.61
CA THR A 568 26.19 8.81 71.51
C THR A 568 26.05 7.40 72.08
N ALA A 569 27.10 6.57 71.90
CA ALA A 569 27.36 5.29 72.59
C ALA A 569 26.32 4.14 72.39
N ALA A 570 26.68 2.85 72.40
CA ALA A 570 27.97 2.16 72.56
C ALA A 570 28.04 0.86 71.70
N ALA A 571 29.26 0.36 71.47
CA ALA A 571 29.58 -0.94 70.85
C ALA A 571 29.88 -2.01 71.96
N PRO A 572 30.44 -3.23 71.74
CA PRO A 572 30.96 -3.84 70.48
C PRO A 572 30.77 -5.38 70.28
N ALA A 573 31.09 -5.88 69.07
CA ALA A 573 31.86 -7.11 68.80
C ALA A 573 32.31 -7.18 67.31
N LEU A 574 33.46 -7.80 67.02
CA LEU A 574 34.18 -7.81 65.73
C LEU A 574 34.47 -9.29 65.27
N PRO A 575 35.37 -9.59 64.31
CA PRO A 575 35.25 -9.57 62.83
C PRO A 575 35.62 -10.99 62.25
N PRO A 576 36.23 -11.25 61.05
CA PRO A 576 36.55 -10.42 59.87
C PRO A 576 36.32 -11.04 58.45
N THR A 577 36.65 -10.21 57.44
CA THR A 577 37.13 -10.55 56.07
C THR A 577 36.14 -10.95 54.96
N ALA A 578 36.01 -10.05 53.98
CA ALA A 578 35.65 -10.34 52.59
C ALA A 578 36.69 -9.70 51.65
N PRO A 579 37.04 -10.29 50.49
CA PRO A 579 37.90 -9.66 49.49
C PRO A 579 37.15 -8.60 48.66
N PRO A 580 37.85 -7.69 47.96
CA PRO A 580 37.23 -6.65 47.15
C PRO A 580 36.58 -7.21 45.86
N PRO A 581 35.47 -6.61 45.38
CA PRO A 581 34.88 -6.98 44.09
C PRO A 581 35.73 -6.50 42.91
N ALA A 582 35.82 -7.34 41.88
CA ALA A 582 36.45 -7.00 40.60
C ALA A 582 35.66 -5.91 39.84
N PRO A 583 36.30 -5.11 38.97
CA PRO A 583 35.61 -4.12 38.16
C PRO A 583 34.61 -4.79 37.21
N VAL A 584 33.38 -4.27 37.19
CA VAL A 584 32.34 -4.70 36.25
C VAL A 584 32.77 -4.32 34.83
N VAL A 585 33.17 -5.31 34.05
CA VAL A 585 33.34 -5.15 32.60
C VAL A 585 31.97 -4.79 32.02
N ALA A 586 31.90 -3.65 31.34
CA ALA A 586 30.68 -3.23 30.66
C ALA A 586 30.23 -4.31 29.67
N ALA A 587 28.96 -4.71 29.76
CA ALA A 587 28.37 -5.58 28.75
C ALA A 587 28.51 -4.89 27.37
N PRO A 588 28.97 -5.60 26.32
CA PRO A 588 29.02 -5.02 24.99
C PRO A 588 27.62 -4.56 24.56
N PRO A 589 27.51 -3.51 23.74
CA PRO A 589 26.22 -3.04 23.25
C PRO A 589 25.47 -4.20 22.61
N ARG A 590 24.14 -4.28 22.85
CA ARG A 590 23.26 -5.20 22.12
C ARG A 590 23.54 -5.02 20.63
N GLN A 591 24.11 -6.05 20.01
CA GLN A 591 24.28 -6.08 18.57
C GLN A 591 22.92 -5.86 17.93
N ALA A 592 22.88 -5.07 16.86
CA ALA A 592 21.70 -5.00 16.01
C ALA A 592 21.30 -6.43 15.60
N PRO A 593 19.99 -6.71 15.42
CA PRO A 593 19.58 -8.01 14.89
C PRO A 593 20.36 -8.29 13.59
N PRO A 594 20.80 -9.54 13.36
CA PRO A 594 21.61 -9.87 12.20
C PRO A 594 20.89 -9.44 10.91
N PRO A 595 21.64 -9.06 9.86
CA PRO A 595 21.02 -8.70 8.58
C PRO A 595 20.14 -9.86 8.11
N ARG A 596 18.89 -9.55 7.76
CA ARG A 596 17.89 -10.54 7.35
C ARG A 596 18.39 -11.23 6.07
N THR A 597 18.69 -12.52 6.16
CA THR A 597 19.27 -13.33 5.07
C THR A 597 18.26 -13.85 4.05
N ARG A 598 17.00 -13.43 4.11
CA ARG A 598 15.96 -13.88 3.18
C ARG A 598 16.07 -13.19 1.82
N GLY A 599 15.70 -13.93 0.77
CA GLY A 599 15.52 -13.36 -0.55
C GLY A 599 14.33 -12.40 -0.59
N LYS A 600 14.29 -11.52 -1.61
CA LYS A 600 13.15 -10.65 -1.85
C LYS A 600 12.01 -11.48 -2.44
N MET A 601 10.83 -11.44 -1.84
CA MET A 601 9.67 -12.16 -2.38
C MET A 601 9.07 -11.40 -3.57
N ILE A 602 8.73 -12.09 -4.65
CA ILE A 602 8.05 -11.54 -5.83
C ILE A 602 6.72 -12.27 -6.01
N ALA A 603 5.62 -11.57 -5.78
CA ALA A 603 4.25 -12.07 -5.98
C ALA A 603 3.67 -11.60 -7.32
N THR A 604 2.96 -12.49 -8.01
CA THR A 604 2.14 -12.15 -9.19
C THR A 604 0.78 -12.81 -9.05
N ALA A 605 -0.31 -12.06 -9.20
CA ALA A 605 -1.69 -12.57 -9.17
C ALA A 605 -2.66 -11.53 -9.78
N ALA A 606 -3.80 -11.94 -10.34
CA ALA A 606 -4.79 -11.00 -10.88
C ALA A 606 -5.39 -10.07 -9.80
N LEU A 607 -5.56 -10.58 -8.58
CA LEU A 607 -6.05 -9.83 -7.42
C LEU A 607 -5.22 -10.16 -6.18
N VAL A 608 -4.80 -9.12 -5.45
CA VAL A 608 -4.18 -9.24 -4.12
C VAL A 608 -5.04 -8.47 -3.11
N ARG A 609 -5.39 -9.13 -2.00
CA ARG A 609 -6.00 -8.51 -0.82
C ARG A 609 -5.09 -8.68 0.38
N GLY A 610 -5.06 -7.72 1.29
CA GLY A 610 -4.30 -7.85 2.53
C GLY A 610 -4.80 -7.00 3.69
N GLN A 611 -4.62 -7.49 4.91
CA GLN A 611 -4.81 -6.75 6.14
C GLN A 611 -3.43 -6.39 6.73
N VAL A 612 -3.18 -5.10 6.90
CA VAL A 612 -1.94 -4.55 7.43
C VAL A 612 -2.21 -3.94 8.81
N THR A 613 -1.52 -4.45 9.83
CA THR A 613 -1.50 -3.81 11.15
C THR A 613 -0.40 -2.76 11.19
N LEU A 614 -0.78 -1.53 11.50
CA LEU A 614 0.11 -0.38 11.71
C LEU A 614 0.45 -0.28 13.20
N ALA A 615 1.73 -0.42 13.54
CA ALA A 615 2.23 -0.31 14.89
C ALA A 615 3.51 0.52 14.97
N ALA A 616 3.80 1.12 16.13
CA ALA A 616 4.98 1.96 16.33
C ALA A 616 6.32 1.20 16.19
N ALA A 617 6.31 -0.13 16.25
CA ALA A 617 7.48 -0.99 16.05
C ALA A 617 7.70 -1.40 14.57
N GLY A 618 6.78 -1.03 13.67
CA GLY A 618 6.77 -1.46 12.27
C GLY A 618 5.37 -1.89 11.82
N ASN A 619 5.19 -1.98 10.50
CA ASN A 619 3.94 -2.49 9.91
C ASN A 619 4.04 -4.02 9.75
N GLU A 620 2.99 -4.75 10.09
CA GLU A 620 2.89 -6.21 9.92
C GLU A 620 1.75 -6.59 8.97
N VAL A 621 1.94 -7.63 8.17
CA VAL A 621 0.88 -8.22 7.33
C VAL A 621 0.23 -9.37 8.11
N ASP A 622 -0.98 -9.13 8.62
CA ASP A 622 -1.74 -10.13 9.38
C ASP A 622 -2.29 -11.23 8.47
N GLU A 623 -2.82 -10.82 7.31
CA GLU A 623 -3.45 -11.70 6.34
C GLU A 623 -3.22 -11.17 4.92
N MET A 624 -3.03 -12.07 3.97
CA MET A 624 -2.91 -11.78 2.54
C MET A 624 -3.59 -12.89 1.74
N SER A 625 -4.46 -12.53 0.80
CA SER A 625 -5.02 -13.48 -0.17
C SER A 625 -4.70 -13.04 -1.60
N MET A 626 -4.34 -14.01 -2.44
CA MET A 626 -3.98 -13.82 -3.83
C MET A 626 -4.88 -14.71 -4.69
N GLU A 627 -5.46 -14.17 -5.75
CA GLU A 627 -6.42 -14.85 -6.62
C GLU A 627 -6.06 -14.64 -8.10
N GLY A 628 -6.17 -15.71 -8.89
CA GLY A 628 -5.98 -15.71 -10.34
C GLY A 628 -4.50 -15.80 -10.75
N GLN A 629 -4.07 -17.02 -11.13
CA GLN A 629 -2.71 -17.32 -11.61
C GLN A 629 -1.63 -16.83 -10.64
N VAL A 630 -1.75 -17.27 -9.38
CA VAL A 630 -0.79 -16.95 -8.33
C VAL A 630 0.56 -17.57 -8.64
N HIS A 631 1.61 -16.74 -8.60
CA HIS A 631 3.00 -17.14 -8.70
C HIS A 631 3.81 -16.33 -7.69
N LEU A 632 4.41 -16.99 -6.70
CA LEU A 632 5.21 -16.39 -5.65
C LEU A 632 6.61 -17.01 -5.68
N VAL A 633 7.63 -16.19 -5.91
CA VAL A 633 9.03 -16.63 -6.02
C VAL A 633 9.90 -15.87 -5.03
N GLU A 634 10.71 -16.58 -4.26
CA GLU A 634 11.82 -16.00 -3.49
C GLU A 634 13.00 -15.75 -4.41
N GLN A 635 13.29 -14.48 -4.71
CA GLN A 635 14.49 -14.11 -5.47
C GLN A 635 15.68 -14.11 -4.51
N PRO A 636 16.66 -15.03 -4.66
CA PRO A 636 17.79 -15.12 -3.75
C PRO A 636 18.61 -13.82 -3.77
N LEU A 637 19.09 -13.41 -2.59
CA LEU A 637 20.00 -12.29 -2.48
C LEU A 637 21.23 -12.57 -3.36
N ALA A 638 21.60 -11.63 -4.24
CA ALA A 638 22.62 -11.88 -5.24
C ALA A 638 23.93 -12.34 -4.57
N ALA A 639 24.36 -13.57 -4.91
CA ALA A 639 25.55 -14.16 -4.30
C ALA A 639 26.75 -13.24 -4.51
N ALA A 640 27.44 -12.89 -3.43
CA ALA A 640 28.71 -12.18 -3.51
C ALA A 640 29.66 -12.94 -4.45
N ALA A 641 30.36 -12.22 -5.32
CA ALA A 641 31.16 -12.82 -6.39
C ALA A 641 32.16 -13.85 -5.83
N GLY A 642 31.94 -15.13 -6.16
CA GLY A 642 32.75 -16.27 -5.67
C GLY A 642 32.06 -17.17 -4.63
N GLY A 643 30.80 -16.90 -4.23
CA GLY A 643 30.01 -17.82 -3.42
C GLY A 643 29.57 -19.10 -4.17
N PRO A 644 29.14 -20.16 -3.46
CA PRO A 644 28.49 -21.32 -4.06
C PRO A 644 27.22 -20.88 -4.84
N PRO A 645 26.75 -21.68 -5.82
CA PRO A 645 25.55 -21.35 -6.59
C PRO A 645 24.36 -21.12 -5.64
N ALA A 646 23.65 -20.00 -5.84
CA ALA A 646 22.51 -19.64 -5.03
C ALA A 646 21.49 -20.79 -5.00
N GLU A 647 21.08 -21.19 -3.80
CA GLU A 647 20.10 -22.26 -3.66
C GLU A 647 18.76 -21.87 -4.31
N PRO A 648 18.03 -22.84 -4.90
CA PRO A 648 16.71 -22.57 -5.44
C PRO A 648 15.76 -22.16 -4.31
N GLY A 649 15.39 -20.88 -4.32
CA GLY A 649 14.40 -20.30 -3.43
C GLY A 649 13.01 -20.94 -3.58
N ILE A 650 12.08 -20.50 -2.75
CA ILE A 650 10.69 -20.99 -2.78
C ILE A 650 10.00 -20.50 -4.07
N ASP A 651 9.33 -21.41 -4.80
CA ASP A 651 8.47 -21.14 -5.96
C ASP A 651 7.10 -21.81 -5.71
N ILE A 652 6.06 -20.99 -5.55
CA ILE A 652 4.68 -21.43 -5.29
C ILE A 652 3.78 -20.97 -6.44
N ARG A 653 2.96 -21.89 -6.96
CA ARG A 653 2.00 -21.62 -8.05
C ARG A 653 0.62 -22.19 -7.73
N GLY A 654 -0.43 -21.48 -8.14
CA GLY A 654 -1.81 -21.92 -7.94
C GLY A 654 -2.85 -21.01 -8.60
N ASP A 655 -4.13 -21.37 -8.46
CA ASP A 655 -5.26 -20.51 -8.82
C ASP A 655 -5.59 -19.51 -7.68
N GLN A 656 -5.39 -19.91 -6.41
CA GLN A 656 -5.54 -19.04 -5.22
C GLN A 656 -4.51 -19.37 -4.13
N MET A 657 -4.16 -18.39 -3.31
CA MET A 657 -3.32 -18.55 -2.13
C MET A 657 -3.82 -17.65 -0.98
N GLN A 658 -3.86 -18.18 0.24
CA GLN A 658 -4.12 -17.43 1.47
C GLN A 658 -2.92 -17.60 2.40
N LEU A 659 -2.48 -16.51 3.02
CA LEU A 659 -1.29 -16.45 3.88
C LEU A 659 -1.65 -15.66 5.14
N THR A 660 -1.41 -16.24 6.31
CA THR A 660 -1.77 -15.68 7.61
C THR A 660 -0.52 -15.57 8.48
N ARG A 661 -0.29 -14.40 9.10
CA ARG A 661 0.88 -14.04 9.90
C ARG A 661 2.21 -14.28 9.17
N ALA A 662 2.31 -13.84 7.91
CA ALA A 662 3.42 -14.12 6.99
C ALA A 662 4.82 -13.89 7.58
N THR A 663 4.97 -12.85 8.40
CA THR A 663 6.24 -12.39 9.01
C THR A 663 6.58 -13.10 10.32
N ARG A 664 5.69 -13.94 10.87
CA ARG A 664 5.84 -14.59 12.18
C ARG A 664 6.26 -16.06 12.07
N PRO A 665 6.82 -16.66 13.14
CA PRO A 665 7.20 -18.09 13.13
C PRO A 665 5.98 -19.03 13.00
N ASP A 666 4.79 -18.58 13.38
CA ASP A 666 3.51 -19.30 13.29
C ASP A 666 2.74 -19.02 11.98
N ALA A 667 3.45 -18.64 10.92
CA ALA A 667 2.89 -18.42 9.60
C ALA A 667 2.15 -19.65 9.05
N LYS A 668 0.98 -19.42 8.46
CA LYS A 668 0.16 -20.44 7.80
C LYS A 668 -0.09 -20.05 6.34
N ALA A 669 0.05 -20.99 5.43
CA ALA A 669 -0.23 -20.83 4.00
C ALA A 669 -1.21 -21.90 3.53
N ILE A 670 -2.15 -21.52 2.67
CA ILE A 670 -3.07 -22.41 1.96
C ILE A 670 -2.97 -22.06 0.48
N VAL A 671 -2.68 -23.03 -0.37
CA VAL A 671 -2.51 -22.85 -1.83
C VAL A 671 -3.43 -23.83 -2.55
N SER A 672 -4.29 -23.34 -3.44
CA SER A 672 -5.17 -24.18 -4.26
C SER A 672 -4.98 -23.91 -5.74
N GLY A 673 -5.19 -24.91 -6.58
CA GLY A 673 -4.96 -24.80 -8.02
C GLY A 673 -5.14 -26.09 -8.78
N ARG A 674 -4.96 -26.03 -10.10
CA ARG A 674 -5.10 -27.19 -11.00
C ARG A 674 -3.84 -27.43 -11.85
N PRO A 675 -2.72 -27.86 -11.23
CA PRO A 675 -2.51 -28.12 -9.80
C PRO A 675 -1.97 -26.89 -9.05
N ALA A 676 -2.05 -26.91 -7.72
CA ALA A 676 -1.14 -26.14 -6.87
C ALA A 676 0.24 -26.82 -6.86
N ILE A 677 1.30 -26.02 -6.94
CA ILE A 677 2.69 -26.49 -7.00
C ILE A 677 3.49 -25.72 -5.95
N VAL A 678 4.25 -26.43 -5.12
CA VAL A 678 5.16 -25.86 -4.12
C VAL A 678 6.54 -26.49 -4.33
N LYS A 679 7.51 -25.67 -4.74
CA LYS A 679 8.90 -26.05 -4.96
C LYS A 679 9.82 -25.22 -4.05
N GLY A 680 10.93 -25.83 -3.65
CA GLY A 680 11.99 -25.15 -2.89
C GLY A 680 12.50 -26.00 -1.72
N ARG A 681 13.69 -25.70 -1.21
CA ARG A 681 14.29 -26.38 -0.03
C ARG A 681 14.39 -27.91 -0.16
N GLY A 682 14.51 -28.44 -1.38
CA GLY A 682 14.53 -29.89 -1.65
C GLY A 682 13.15 -30.57 -1.68
N LEU A 683 12.06 -29.80 -1.74
CA LEU A 683 10.70 -30.30 -1.91
C LEU A 683 10.16 -29.90 -3.30
N ASP A 684 9.50 -30.82 -4.00
CA ASP A 684 8.62 -30.54 -5.15
C ASP A 684 7.29 -31.27 -4.90
N LEU A 685 6.27 -30.49 -4.54
CA LEU A 685 4.98 -30.97 -4.07
C LEU A 685 3.86 -30.44 -4.96
N GLN A 686 2.93 -31.30 -5.34
CA GLN A 686 1.85 -31.01 -6.29
C GLN A 686 0.54 -31.64 -5.81
N GLY A 687 -0.56 -30.90 -5.89
CA GLY A 687 -1.91 -31.36 -5.53
C GLY A 687 -2.95 -30.25 -5.74
N PRO A 688 -4.26 -30.48 -5.53
CA PRO A 688 -5.27 -29.46 -5.76
C PRO A 688 -5.43 -28.48 -4.61
N MET A 689 -5.11 -28.90 -3.37
CA MET A 689 -5.09 -28.05 -2.17
C MET A 689 -3.90 -28.45 -1.29
N VAL A 690 -2.99 -27.50 -1.04
CA VAL A 690 -1.80 -27.66 -0.18
C VAL A 690 -1.93 -26.69 1.00
N GLU A 691 -1.98 -27.21 2.22
CA GLU A 691 -2.00 -26.43 3.46
C GLU A 691 -0.71 -26.67 4.25
N PHE A 692 -0.07 -25.58 4.69
CA PHE A 692 1.20 -25.55 5.40
C PHE A 692 1.08 -24.67 6.64
N ASP A 693 1.30 -25.24 7.81
CA ASP A 693 1.31 -24.54 9.10
C ASP A 693 2.71 -24.66 9.73
N ARG A 694 3.48 -23.56 9.71
CA ARG A 694 4.84 -23.53 10.26
C ARG A 694 4.84 -23.64 11.79
N GLY A 695 3.81 -23.12 12.46
CA GLY A 695 3.71 -23.13 13.92
C GLY A 695 3.38 -24.51 14.49
N GLN A 696 2.58 -25.30 13.75
CA GLN A 696 2.29 -26.70 14.08
C GLN A 696 3.24 -27.69 13.39
N ASN A 697 4.18 -27.20 12.57
CA ASN A 697 5.09 -28.00 11.75
C ASN A 697 4.35 -29.03 10.85
N ARG A 698 3.17 -28.65 10.37
CA ARG A 698 2.21 -29.52 9.66
C ARG A 698 2.13 -29.16 8.18
N LEU A 699 2.08 -30.18 7.33
CA LEU A 699 1.80 -30.06 5.90
C LEU A 699 0.71 -31.06 5.54
N THR A 700 -0.30 -30.64 4.78
CA THR A 700 -1.32 -31.53 4.25
C THR A 700 -1.62 -31.23 2.80
N VAL A 701 -1.86 -32.27 2.00
CA VAL A 701 -2.42 -32.15 0.66
C VAL A 701 -3.72 -32.93 0.61
N ASP A 702 -4.82 -32.25 0.33
CA ASP A 702 -6.12 -32.89 0.15
C ASP A 702 -6.35 -33.17 -1.34
N GLY A 703 -6.74 -34.40 -1.68
CA GLY A 703 -6.84 -34.89 -3.05
C GLY A 703 -5.56 -35.48 -3.63
N ALA A 704 -5.68 -35.95 -4.88
CA ALA A 704 -4.62 -36.61 -5.63
C ALA A 704 -3.39 -35.72 -5.84
N GLY A 705 -2.20 -36.25 -5.62
CA GLY A 705 -0.98 -35.45 -5.65
C GLY A 705 0.29 -36.22 -5.98
N LYS A 706 1.37 -35.46 -6.14
CA LYS A 706 2.73 -35.96 -6.35
C LYS A 706 3.70 -35.24 -5.41
N LEU A 707 4.66 -35.99 -4.90
CA LEU A 707 5.81 -35.54 -4.13
C LEU A 707 7.07 -36.09 -4.80
N SER A 708 8.03 -35.22 -5.10
CA SER A 708 9.37 -35.59 -5.56
C SER A 708 10.41 -35.08 -4.55
N LEU A 709 11.26 -35.97 -4.06
CA LEU A 709 12.33 -35.66 -3.09
C LEU A 709 13.71 -36.08 -3.63
N PRO A 710 14.76 -35.26 -3.51
CA PRO A 710 16.13 -35.65 -3.81
C PRO A 710 16.68 -36.54 -2.68
N MET A 711 17.23 -37.70 -3.04
CA MET A 711 17.85 -38.64 -2.11
C MET A 711 19.37 -38.45 -2.09
N VAL A 712 19.95 -38.30 -0.90
CA VAL A 712 21.41 -38.31 -0.73
C VAL A 712 21.95 -39.72 -1.05
N GLY A 713 23.05 -39.80 -1.79
CA GLY A 713 23.60 -41.08 -2.28
C GLY A 713 23.87 -42.09 -1.16
N GLY A 714 23.39 -43.32 -1.35
CA GLY A 714 23.42 -44.40 -0.33
C GLY A 714 22.18 -44.46 0.58
N ALA A 715 21.28 -43.48 0.52
CA ALA A 715 20.07 -43.41 1.35
C ALA A 715 18.79 -43.94 0.68
N GLY A 716 18.89 -44.80 -0.34
CA GLY A 716 17.73 -45.39 -1.01
C GLY A 716 16.72 -45.99 -0.03
N ALA A 717 15.46 -45.56 -0.11
CA ALA A 717 14.39 -46.02 0.78
C ALA A 717 13.74 -47.33 0.30
N LEU A 718 13.71 -47.55 -1.02
CA LEU A 718 13.11 -48.71 -1.68
C LEU A 718 14.14 -49.65 -2.31
N GLU A 719 15.31 -49.14 -2.71
CA GLU A 719 16.39 -49.90 -3.35
C GLU A 719 16.92 -51.05 -2.48
N SER A 720 16.84 -50.91 -1.15
CA SER A 720 17.25 -51.96 -0.21
C SER A 720 16.28 -53.14 -0.14
N LEU A 721 15.11 -53.08 -0.80
CA LEU A 721 14.06 -54.12 -0.78
C LEU A 721 14.30 -55.26 -1.80
N ALA A 722 15.48 -55.34 -2.41
CA ALA A 722 15.90 -56.49 -3.21
C ALA A 722 16.26 -57.69 -2.29
N PHE A 723 15.24 -58.41 -1.81
CA PHE A 723 15.40 -59.47 -0.79
C PHE A 723 16.29 -60.65 -1.25
N THR A 724 16.33 -60.94 -2.55
CA THR A 724 17.12 -62.06 -3.13
C THR A 724 18.16 -61.61 -4.17
N GLY A 725 18.36 -60.30 -4.34
CA GLY A 725 19.34 -59.70 -5.25
C GLY A 725 20.74 -59.60 -4.64
N ASN A 726 21.79 -59.66 -5.48
CA ASN A 726 23.20 -59.65 -5.03
C ASN A 726 23.92 -58.31 -5.26
N ALA A 727 23.19 -57.23 -5.55
CA ALA A 727 23.82 -55.92 -5.69
C ALA A 727 24.55 -55.51 -4.38
N PRO A 728 25.83 -55.08 -4.45
CA PRO A 728 26.43 -54.29 -3.38
C PRO A 728 25.67 -52.96 -3.23
N PRO A 729 25.60 -52.35 -2.04
CA PRO A 729 25.21 -50.94 -1.96
C PRO A 729 26.17 -50.12 -2.83
N PRO A 730 25.69 -49.21 -3.69
CA PRO A 730 26.56 -48.44 -4.56
C PRO A 730 27.57 -47.62 -3.72
N PRO A 731 28.83 -47.49 -4.15
CA PRO A 731 29.82 -46.71 -3.42
C PRO A 731 29.33 -45.26 -3.29
N ALA A 732 29.51 -44.68 -2.10
CA ALA A 732 28.99 -43.36 -1.75
C ALA A 732 29.81 -42.21 -2.39
N ALA A 733 29.88 -42.15 -3.72
CA ALA A 733 30.41 -41.02 -4.49
C ALA A 733 29.97 -41.04 -5.97
N ALA A 734 29.77 -39.84 -6.53
CA ALA A 734 29.80 -39.51 -7.96
C ALA A 734 28.66 -39.97 -8.91
N GLY A 735 27.45 -40.21 -8.40
CA GLY A 735 26.21 -40.17 -9.20
C GLY A 735 25.36 -38.92 -8.89
N PRO A 736 24.51 -38.43 -9.81
CA PRO A 736 23.48 -37.45 -9.43
C PRO A 736 22.55 -38.06 -8.37
N PRO A 737 22.05 -37.28 -7.40
CA PRO A 737 21.16 -37.79 -6.37
C PRO A 737 19.90 -38.39 -7.01
N GLY A 738 19.58 -39.64 -6.65
CA GLY A 738 18.34 -40.28 -7.07
C GLY A 738 17.12 -39.50 -6.57
N THR A 739 15.98 -39.65 -7.23
CA THR A 739 14.72 -39.04 -6.78
C THR A 739 13.77 -40.10 -6.25
N LEU A 740 13.10 -39.79 -5.14
CA LEU A 740 11.97 -40.55 -4.64
C LEU A 740 10.69 -39.85 -5.11
N ASP A 741 9.98 -40.50 -6.04
CA ASP A 741 8.72 -40.04 -6.59
C ASP A 741 7.55 -40.78 -5.92
N VAL A 742 6.77 -40.09 -5.09
CA VAL A 742 5.55 -40.62 -4.47
C VAL A 742 4.33 -39.95 -5.10
N SER A 743 3.33 -40.75 -5.43
CA SER A 743 2.03 -40.29 -5.94
C SER A 743 0.89 -41.00 -5.20
N TRP A 744 -0.24 -40.32 -5.01
CA TRP A 744 -1.42 -40.82 -4.28
C TRP A 744 -2.70 -40.23 -4.86
N GLN A 745 -3.86 -40.80 -4.51
CA GLN A 745 -5.18 -40.33 -4.96
C GLN A 745 -6.01 -39.65 -3.85
N GLY A 746 -5.81 -40.03 -2.58
CA GLY A 746 -6.64 -39.57 -1.47
C GLY A 746 -6.12 -38.29 -0.81
N ARG A 747 -5.11 -38.42 0.04
CA ARG A 747 -4.48 -37.29 0.76
C ARG A 747 -3.08 -37.62 1.27
N LEU A 748 -2.32 -36.56 1.58
CA LEU A 748 -1.09 -36.58 2.36
C LEU A 748 -1.31 -35.82 3.68
N ASP A 749 -0.97 -36.44 4.81
CA ASP A 749 -0.79 -35.76 6.09
C ASP A 749 0.66 -35.87 6.56
N PHE A 750 1.26 -34.75 6.97
CA PHE A 750 2.60 -34.68 7.57
C PHE A 750 2.57 -33.87 8.86
N ASP A 751 3.11 -34.43 9.94
CA ASP A 751 3.11 -33.84 11.30
C ASP A 751 4.51 -33.44 11.81
N GLY A 752 5.51 -33.41 10.92
CA GLY A 752 6.92 -33.20 11.29
C GLY A 752 7.68 -34.50 11.53
N SER A 753 7.04 -35.54 12.04
CA SER A 753 7.67 -36.83 12.39
C SER A 753 7.25 -37.98 11.49
N LYS A 754 6.06 -37.87 10.90
CA LYS A 754 5.41 -38.90 10.09
C LYS A 754 4.75 -38.29 8.86
N ALA A 755 5.06 -38.83 7.69
CA ALA A 755 4.34 -38.58 6.44
C ALA A 755 3.42 -39.77 6.13
N ARG A 756 2.12 -39.50 5.95
CA ARG A 756 1.08 -40.49 5.70
C ARG A 756 0.40 -40.21 4.37
N PHE A 757 0.58 -41.10 3.41
CA PHE A 757 -0.07 -41.09 2.11
C PHE A 757 -1.23 -42.09 2.12
N ILE A 758 -2.39 -41.68 1.59
CA ILE A 758 -3.64 -42.44 1.64
C ILE A 758 -4.26 -42.55 0.24
N ASP A 759 -4.77 -43.75 -0.06
CA ASP A 759 -5.42 -44.17 -1.31
C ASP A 759 -4.48 -44.22 -2.53
N THR A 760 -4.36 -45.42 -3.10
CA THR A 760 -3.65 -45.75 -4.33
C THR A 760 -2.27 -45.09 -4.40
N VAL A 761 -1.45 -45.38 -3.39
CA VAL A 761 -0.10 -44.84 -3.26
C VAL A 761 0.85 -45.63 -4.15
N VAL A 762 1.61 -44.92 -4.99
CA VAL A 762 2.70 -45.46 -5.79
C VAL A 762 3.97 -44.67 -5.48
N ALA A 763 4.98 -45.32 -4.91
CA ALA A 763 6.29 -44.76 -4.64
C ALA A 763 7.35 -45.44 -5.52
N LYS A 764 8.20 -44.64 -6.18
CA LYS A 764 9.26 -45.09 -7.08
C LYS A 764 10.60 -44.52 -6.61
N GLY A 765 11.61 -45.36 -6.45
CA GLY A 765 12.95 -44.92 -6.06
C GLY A 765 14.01 -45.87 -6.59
N GLY A 766 14.95 -45.33 -7.37
CA GLY A 766 16.04 -46.11 -7.99
C GLY A 766 15.51 -47.22 -8.89
N THR A 767 15.70 -48.47 -8.45
CA THR A 767 15.29 -49.69 -9.16
C THR A 767 14.08 -50.39 -8.54
N ALA A 768 13.34 -49.74 -7.64
CA ALA A 768 12.19 -50.32 -6.94
C ALA A 768 10.91 -49.47 -7.02
N ASP A 769 9.80 -50.15 -7.31
CA ASP A 769 8.43 -49.66 -7.38
C ASP A 769 7.62 -50.26 -6.21
N LEU A 770 6.99 -49.43 -5.40
CA LEU A 770 6.09 -49.83 -4.31
C LEU A 770 4.68 -49.33 -4.60
N ARG A 771 3.67 -50.18 -4.42
CA ARG A 771 2.25 -49.84 -4.52
C ARG A 771 1.50 -50.32 -3.26
N ALA A 772 0.70 -49.45 -2.66
CA ALA A 772 -0.09 -49.77 -1.45
C ALA A 772 -1.34 -48.89 -1.35
N GLY A 773 -2.36 -49.32 -0.61
CA GLY A 773 -3.51 -48.47 -0.28
C GLY A 773 -3.18 -47.37 0.75
N SER A 774 -2.13 -47.56 1.55
CA SER A 774 -1.57 -46.51 2.42
C SER A 774 -0.07 -46.71 2.65
N LEU A 775 0.66 -45.61 2.81
CA LEU A 775 2.09 -45.58 3.12
C LEU A 775 2.35 -44.59 4.27
N ASP A 776 2.92 -45.07 5.35
CA ASP A 776 3.39 -44.30 6.50
C ASP A 776 4.93 -44.31 6.51
N VAL A 777 5.55 -43.14 6.38
CA VAL A 777 7.01 -42.92 6.49
C VAL A 777 7.27 -42.17 7.79
N ILE A 778 8.09 -42.74 8.68
CA ILE A 778 8.38 -42.20 10.01
C ILE A 778 9.88 -41.88 10.09
N PHE A 779 10.22 -40.69 10.54
CA PHE A 779 11.59 -40.18 10.64
C PHE A 779 12.21 -40.43 12.02
N ASP A 780 13.54 -40.46 12.09
CA ASP A 780 14.30 -40.66 13.35
C ASP A 780 14.24 -39.45 14.30
N ARG A 781 13.90 -38.29 13.75
CA ARG A 781 13.72 -37.00 14.44
C ARG A 781 12.69 -36.15 13.69
N PRO A 782 12.06 -35.15 14.32
CA PRO A 782 11.21 -34.19 13.63
C PRO A 782 11.98 -33.42 12.55
N PHE A 783 11.37 -33.26 11.37
CA PHE A 783 11.80 -32.33 10.33
C PHE A 783 11.24 -30.95 10.65
N GLU A 784 12.06 -30.04 11.18
CA GLU A 784 11.61 -28.69 11.52
C GLU A 784 11.67 -27.76 10.30
N PHE A 785 10.51 -27.28 9.83
CA PHE A 785 10.47 -26.25 8.78
C PHE A 785 10.98 -24.87 9.25
N ALA A 786 11.19 -24.71 10.55
CA ALA A 786 11.44 -23.41 11.18
C ALA A 786 12.91 -22.95 11.18
N VAL A 787 13.87 -23.85 10.94
CA VAL A 787 15.30 -23.60 11.10
C VAL A 787 15.84 -22.62 10.05
N ASP A 788 16.57 -21.59 10.48
CA ASP A 788 17.33 -20.70 9.60
C ASP A 788 18.54 -21.43 8.99
N GLU A 789 18.91 -21.07 7.75
CA GLU A 789 19.98 -21.73 7.00
C GLU A 789 21.34 -21.72 7.73
N SER A 790 21.55 -20.75 8.62
CA SER A 790 22.73 -20.61 9.47
C SER A 790 22.95 -21.76 10.46
N GLN A 791 21.99 -22.68 10.64
CA GLN A 791 22.12 -23.88 11.49
C GLN A 791 22.24 -25.21 10.72
N ARG A 792 22.55 -25.19 9.41
CA ARG A 792 22.78 -26.39 8.57
C ARG A 792 23.99 -27.29 8.96
N GLY A 793 24.53 -27.16 10.17
CA GLY A 793 25.46 -28.13 10.77
C GLY A 793 24.79 -29.36 11.40
N GLY A 794 23.45 -29.36 11.54
CA GLY A 794 22.70 -30.49 12.10
C GLY A 794 22.55 -31.67 11.13
N LYS A 795 22.69 -32.91 11.62
CA LYS A 795 22.44 -34.13 10.84
C LYS A 795 20.96 -34.18 10.42
N GLN A 796 20.70 -34.21 9.12
CA GLN A 796 19.34 -34.26 8.54
C GLN A 796 18.50 -35.42 9.11
N PRO A 797 17.15 -35.28 9.18
CA PRO A 797 16.27 -36.38 9.53
C PRO A 797 16.37 -37.55 8.55
N GLU A 798 16.51 -38.77 9.07
CA GLU A 798 16.58 -40.01 8.29
C GLU A 798 15.28 -40.81 8.45
N VAL A 799 14.91 -41.61 7.45
CA VAL A 799 13.74 -42.50 7.54
C VAL A 799 14.04 -43.63 8.51
N ALA A 800 13.39 -43.66 9.67
CA ALA A 800 13.54 -44.71 10.66
C ALA A 800 12.68 -45.94 10.33
N LYS A 801 11.45 -45.73 9.86
CA LYS A 801 10.47 -46.81 9.66
C LYS A 801 9.51 -46.52 8.51
N ILE A 802 9.18 -47.56 7.76
CA ILE A 802 8.20 -47.56 6.68
C ILE A 802 7.11 -48.58 7.01
N ALA A 803 5.85 -48.17 6.95
CA ALA A 803 4.71 -49.07 7.13
C ALA A 803 3.71 -48.90 5.96
N CYS A 804 3.42 -50.01 5.29
CA CYS A 804 2.54 -50.08 4.13
C CYS A 804 1.35 -50.96 4.46
N GLY A 805 0.16 -50.62 3.95
CA GLY A 805 -1.07 -51.36 4.25
C GLY A 805 -2.05 -51.38 3.10
N ALA A 806 -3.12 -52.17 3.29
CA ALA A 806 -4.21 -52.33 2.33
C ALA A 806 -3.75 -52.80 0.94
N GLY A 807 -2.98 -53.90 0.90
CA GLY A 807 -2.53 -54.56 -0.31
C GLY A 807 -1.23 -53.97 -0.84
N VAL A 808 -0.11 -54.48 -0.35
CA VAL A 808 1.24 -54.03 -0.70
C VAL A 808 1.79 -54.89 -1.83
N LYS A 809 2.12 -54.27 -2.97
CA LYS A 809 2.96 -54.86 -4.03
C LYS A 809 4.29 -54.12 -4.07
N ILE A 810 5.40 -54.83 -3.92
CA ILE A 810 6.75 -54.32 -4.19
C ILE A 810 7.28 -55.05 -5.41
N GLU A 811 7.97 -54.32 -6.27
CA GLU A 811 8.66 -54.82 -7.46
C GLU A 811 10.04 -54.16 -7.48
N SER A 812 11.11 -54.96 -7.56
CA SER A 812 12.49 -54.49 -7.54
C SER A 812 13.28 -55.19 -8.63
N GLU A 813 14.14 -54.45 -9.33
CA GLU A 813 15.26 -55.02 -10.07
C GLU A 813 16.57 -54.73 -9.33
N SER A 814 17.50 -55.69 -9.37
CA SER A 814 18.89 -55.42 -8.95
C SER A 814 19.87 -56.07 -9.92
N VAL A 815 21.05 -55.47 -10.07
CA VAL A 815 22.11 -55.92 -10.98
C VAL A 815 23.34 -56.21 -10.14
N ASP A 816 23.95 -57.39 -10.30
CA ASP A 816 25.18 -57.74 -9.60
C ASP A 816 26.44 -57.20 -10.30
N GLU A 817 27.63 -57.38 -9.69
CA GLU A 817 28.90 -56.93 -10.25
C GLU A 817 29.27 -57.58 -11.60
N ALA A 818 28.67 -58.73 -11.93
CA ALA A 818 28.86 -59.41 -13.22
C ALA A 818 27.91 -58.87 -14.32
N GLY A 819 26.98 -57.98 -13.96
CA GLY A 819 25.98 -57.41 -14.87
C GLY A 819 24.69 -58.24 -14.98
N ASP A 820 24.54 -59.28 -14.15
CA ASP A 820 23.35 -60.14 -14.16
C ASP A 820 22.19 -59.48 -13.44
N ARG A 821 21.01 -59.50 -14.07
CA ARG A 821 19.79 -58.95 -13.49
C ARG A 821 19.08 -59.96 -12.60
N SER A 822 18.50 -59.47 -11.52
CA SER A 822 17.53 -60.13 -10.67
C SER A 822 16.26 -59.28 -10.62
N THR A 823 15.11 -59.92 -10.55
CA THR A 823 13.80 -59.26 -10.46
C THR A 823 13.00 -59.93 -9.37
N GLU A 824 12.65 -59.16 -8.34
CA GLU A 824 11.86 -59.58 -7.19
C GLU A 824 10.47 -58.93 -7.23
N GLN A 825 9.43 -59.71 -6.96
CA GLN A 825 8.10 -59.20 -6.68
C GLN A 825 7.57 -59.79 -5.37
N LEU A 826 7.08 -58.94 -4.48
CA LEU A 826 6.48 -59.31 -3.21
C LEU A 826 5.07 -58.75 -3.13
N PHE A 827 4.10 -59.63 -2.85
CA PHE A 827 2.71 -59.27 -2.57
C PHE A 827 2.34 -59.69 -1.14
N VAL A 828 1.90 -58.76 -0.31
CA VAL A 828 1.43 -59.00 1.07
C VAL A 828 0.26 -58.07 1.41
N ARG A 829 -0.49 -58.38 2.47
CA ARG A 829 -1.61 -57.53 2.87
C ARG A 829 -1.13 -56.22 3.51
N ASP A 830 -0.22 -56.34 4.48
CA ASP A 830 0.44 -55.23 5.19
C ASP A 830 1.94 -55.55 5.33
N LEU A 831 2.79 -54.52 5.34
CA LEU A 831 4.26 -54.65 5.48
C LEU A 831 4.83 -53.54 6.37
N VAL A 832 5.76 -53.88 7.25
CA VAL A 832 6.49 -52.94 8.09
C VAL A 832 7.99 -53.24 7.99
N ILE A 833 8.77 -52.20 7.72
CA ILE A 833 10.24 -52.21 7.60
C ILE A 833 10.80 -51.22 8.60
N ASP A 834 11.63 -51.68 9.52
CA ASP A 834 12.41 -50.86 10.44
C ASP A 834 13.84 -50.72 9.90
N ARG A 835 14.26 -49.50 9.54
CA ARG A 835 15.54 -49.27 8.85
C ARG A 835 16.75 -49.38 9.79
N ALA A 836 16.56 -49.14 11.09
CA ALA A 836 17.64 -49.13 12.06
C ALA A 836 18.05 -50.54 12.50
N SER A 837 17.07 -51.42 12.73
CA SER A 837 17.29 -52.84 13.01
C SER A 837 17.45 -53.69 11.75
N GLY A 838 16.85 -53.24 10.64
CA GLY A 838 16.67 -54.00 9.41
C GLY A 838 15.46 -54.93 9.46
N ASP A 839 14.69 -54.99 10.55
CA ASP A 839 13.60 -55.95 10.69
C ASP A 839 12.44 -55.67 9.72
N VAL A 840 11.97 -56.74 9.08
CA VAL A 840 10.87 -56.73 8.11
C VAL A 840 9.79 -57.67 8.62
N THR A 841 8.54 -57.20 8.67
CA THR A 841 7.39 -58.02 9.06
C THR A 841 6.22 -57.75 8.13
N GLY A 842 5.48 -58.78 7.74
CA GLY A 842 4.32 -58.64 6.86
C GLY A 842 3.22 -59.65 7.15
N SER A 843 1.98 -59.29 6.83
CA SER A 843 0.79 -60.12 7.05
C SER A 843 0.32 -60.76 5.74
N GLY A 844 -0.13 -62.02 5.83
CA GLY A 844 -0.62 -62.79 4.69
C GLY A 844 -2.15 -62.71 4.48
N PRO A 845 -2.68 -63.42 3.48
CA PRO A 845 -1.93 -64.25 2.52
C PRO A 845 -1.02 -63.42 1.60
N GLY A 846 0.05 -64.02 1.11
CA GLY A 846 1.04 -63.33 0.28
C GLY A 846 1.88 -64.27 -0.58
N ARG A 847 2.62 -63.66 -1.52
CA ARG A 847 3.49 -64.35 -2.48
C ARG A 847 4.79 -63.57 -2.68
N LEU A 848 5.92 -64.27 -2.62
CA LEU A 848 7.22 -63.79 -3.11
C LEU A 848 7.53 -64.51 -4.43
N THR A 849 8.03 -63.78 -5.42
CA THR A 849 8.66 -64.36 -6.61
C THR A 849 10.00 -63.71 -6.90
N SER A 850 11.00 -64.49 -7.27
CA SER A 850 12.34 -64.03 -7.67
C SER A 850 12.74 -64.69 -8.99
N THR A 851 13.24 -63.91 -9.95
CA THR A 851 13.81 -64.41 -11.22
C THR A 851 15.22 -63.87 -11.43
N ARG A 852 16.21 -64.75 -11.59
CA ARG A 852 17.63 -64.38 -11.69
C ARG A 852 18.44 -65.36 -12.53
N SER A 853 19.67 -65.00 -12.91
CA SER A 853 20.58 -65.90 -13.61
C SER A 853 21.01 -67.06 -12.71
N GLY A 854 20.78 -68.31 -13.14
CA GLY A 854 21.21 -69.50 -12.43
C GLY A 854 22.74 -69.65 -12.38
N GLN A 855 23.20 -70.58 -11.54
CA GLN A 855 24.61 -70.94 -11.44
C GLN A 855 24.77 -72.47 -11.43
N PRO A 856 25.72 -73.05 -12.20
CA PRO A 856 25.97 -74.49 -12.15
C PRO A 856 26.53 -74.90 -10.78
N PRO A 857 26.15 -76.07 -10.23
CA PRO A 857 26.72 -76.57 -8.99
C PRO A 857 28.21 -76.86 -9.17
N GLN A 858 29.00 -76.50 -8.15
CA GLN A 858 30.42 -76.88 -8.07
C GLN A 858 30.69 -77.44 -6.68
N MET A 859 31.37 -78.58 -6.65
CA MET A 859 31.71 -79.29 -5.43
C MET A 859 33.23 -79.36 -5.30
N SER A 860 33.80 -78.61 -4.37
CA SER A 860 35.18 -78.79 -3.92
C SER A 860 35.21 -79.91 -2.86
N LEU A 861 35.76 -81.06 -3.24
CA LEU A 861 36.00 -82.17 -2.31
C LEU A 861 37.06 -81.77 -1.27
N PRO A 862 36.88 -82.09 0.03
CA PRO A 862 37.94 -81.98 1.01
C PRO A 862 39.13 -82.87 0.62
N ALA A 863 40.36 -82.35 0.74
CA ALA A 863 41.56 -83.08 0.38
C ALA A 863 41.88 -84.20 1.39
N GLY A 864 41.41 -85.42 1.08
CA GLY A 864 41.89 -86.66 1.72
C GLY A 864 43.15 -87.21 1.03
N PRO A 865 43.98 -88.02 1.72
CA PRO A 865 45.20 -88.59 1.14
C PRO A 865 44.92 -89.48 -0.08
N GLN A 866 45.79 -89.38 -1.09
CA GLN A 866 45.59 -90.01 -2.40
C GLN A 866 45.63 -91.55 -2.35
N ALA A 867 44.58 -92.18 -2.89
CA ALA A 867 44.65 -93.53 -3.47
C ALA A 867 43.79 -93.52 -4.76
N GLY A 868 44.32 -94.08 -5.85
CA GLY A 868 43.78 -93.86 -7.19
C GLY A 868 42.37 -94.42 -7.40
N GLY A 869 41.44 -93.57 -7.83
CA GLY A 869 40.09 -93.90 -8.27
C GLY A 869 39.67 -92.99 -9.41
N VAL A 870 39.01 -93.56 -10.42
CA VAL A 870 38.68 -92.87 -11.69
C VAL A 870 37.78 -91.66 -11.43
N ALA A 871 38.08 -90.53 -12.07
CA ALA A 871 37.21 -89.35 -12.04
C ALA A 871 35.83 -89.72 -12.60
N ALA A 872 34.79 -89.63 -11.75
CA ALA A 872 33.42 -89.82 -12.17
C ALA A 872 33.06 -88.72 -13.17
N GLN A 873 32.93 -89.07 -14.45
CA GLN A 873 32.42 -88.15 -15.46
C GLN A 873 30.96 -87.80 -15.10
N PRO A 874 30.56 -86.52 -15.14
CA PRO A 874 29.17 -86.15 -14.91
C PRO A 874 28.30 -86.78 -16.01
N VAL A 875 27.28 -87.54 -15.60
CA VAL A 875 26.22 -87.99 -16.51
C VAL A 875 25.46 -86.75 -16.95
N ALA A 876 25.35 -86.53 -18.25
CA ALA A 876 24.87 -85.27 -18.80
C ALA A 876 23.39 -85.01 -18.47
N ALA A 877 23.15 -84.06 -17.57
CA ALA A 877 21.99 -83.17 -17.61
C ALA A 877 22.50 -81.79 -18.08
N THR A 878 21.97 -81.31 -19.21
CA THR A 878 22.49 -80.13 -19.90
C THR A 878 21.88 -78.83 -19.36
N HIS A 879 22.27 -78.43 -18.15
CA HIS A 879 22.07 -77.04 -17.73
C HIS A 879 23.20 -76.17 -18.26
N ARG A 880 22.89 -75.32 -19.25
CA ARG A 880 23.84 -74.33 -19.73
C ARG A 880 24.10 -73.31 -18.62
N SER A 881 25.32 -72.79 -18.58
CA SER A 881 25.79 -71.81 -17.59
C SER A 881 25.14 -70.41 -17.68
N SER A 882 23.94 -70.30 -18.26
CA SER A 882 23.23 -69.06 -18.60
C SER A 882 21.70 -69.19 -18.56
N GLU A 883 21.15 -70.24 -17.94
CA GLU A 883 19.69 -70.42 -17.79
C GLU A 883 19.16 -69.57 -16.60
N LEU A 884 17.97 -68.98 -16.77
CA LEU A 884 17.32 -68.22 -15.70
C LEU A 884 16.66 -69.20 -14.71
N THR A 885 16.67 -68.85 -13.42
CA THR A 885 15.99 -69.59 -12.35
C THR A 885 14.87 -68.74 -11.76
N TYR A 886 13.76 -69.41 -11.45
CA TYR A 886 12.60 -68.85 -10.77
C TYR A 886 12.46 -69.49 -9.39
N LEU A 887 12.16 -68.66 -8.38
CA LEU A 887 11.69 -69.08 -7.06
C LEU A 887 10.34 -68.41 -6.82
N GLY A 888 9.29 -69.20 -6.60
CA GLY A 888 7.99 -68.74 -6.09
C GLY A 888 7.78 -69.26 -4.67
N VAL A 889 7.19 -68.45 -3.79
CA VAL A 889 6.79 -68.82 -2.43
C VAL A 889 5.44 -68.19 -2.11
N ASP A 890 4.41 -69.00 -1.98
CA ASP A 890 3.06 -68.62 -1.53
C ASP A 890 2.88 -69.01 -0.05
N PHE A 891 2.24 -68.15 0.76
CA PHE A 891 2.07 -68.38 2.21
C PHE A 891 0.79 -67.76 2.77
N GLN A 892 0.28 -68.30 3.89
CA GLN A 892 -1.00 -67.87 4.48
C GLN A 892 -0.90 -66.83 5.60
N ARG A 893 -0.08 -67.03 6.64
CA ARG A 893 -0.15 -66.19 7.86
C ARG A 893 0.57 -64.86 7.73
N GLY A 894 1.82 -64.90 7.28
CA GLY A 894 2.71 -63.74 7.33
C GLY A 894 4.16 -64.12 7.08
N LEU A 895 4.98 -63.08 6.89
CA LEU A 895 6.42 -63.17 6.76
C LEU A 895 7.12 -62.39 7.88
N ARG A 896 8.34 -62.81 8.20
CA ARG A 896 9.30 -62.07 9.02
C ARG A 896 10.65 -62.12 8.33
N GLY A 897 11.55 -61.19 8.62
CA GLY A 897 12.86 -61.18 8.01
C GLY A 897 13.73 -60.07 8.55
N ASN A 898 14.98 -60.03 8.09
CA ASN A 898 15.87 -58.92 8.37
C ASN A 898 16.66 -58.56 7.10
N LEU A 899 16.54 -57.30 6.69
CA LEU A 899 17.06 -56.75 5.45
C LEU A 899 18.59 -56.70 5.45
N HIS A 900 19.20 -56.36 6.59
CA HIS A 900 20.65 -56.33 6.74
C HIS A 900 21.28 -57.72 6.69
N ARG A 901 20.54 -58.75 7.14
CA ARG A 901 20.95 -60.16 7.06
C ARG A 901 20.53 -60.85 5.76
N ARG A 902 19.67 -60.20 4.95
CA ARG A 902 19.02 -60.76 3.74
C ARG A 902 18.39 -62.15 4.00
N THR A 903 17.62 -62.24 5.07
CA THR A 903 16.84 -63.44 5.42
C THR A 903 15.34 -63.13 5.52
N MET A 904 14.52 -64.09 5.11
CA MET A 904 13.07 -64.08 5.26
C MET A 904 12.58 -65.44 5.77
N GLU A 905 11.50 -65.45 6.53
CA GLU A 905 10.82 -66.62 7.06
C GLU A 905 9.32 -66.46 6.81
N PHE A 906 8.75 -67.41 6.06
CA PHE A 906 7.35 -67.48 5.69
C PHE A 906 6.63 -68.47 6.59
N HIS A 907 5.40 -68.16 7.01
CA HIS A 907 4.68 -68.95 8.01
C HIS A 907 3.28 -69.40 7.58
N GLN A 908 2.98 -70.64 7.97
CA GLN A 908 1.76 -71.42 7.81
C GLN A 908 1.36 -71.66 6.35
N ARG A 909 1.22 -72.96 6.00
CA ARG A 909 0.85 -73.43 4.65
C ARG A 909 1.69 -72.74 3.59
N VAL A 910 3.01 -72.90 3.71
CA VAL A 910 3.95 -72.37 2.73
C VAL A 910 4.11 -73.40 1.62
N GLU A 911 3.93 -72.95 0.40
CA GLU A 911 4.16 -73.72 -0.83
C GLU A 911 5.17 -72.94 -1.66
N ALA A 912 6.30 -73.57 -1.95
CA ALA A 912 7.37 -72.98 -2.74
C ALA A 912 7.70 -73.83 -3.95
N ILE A 913 8.11 -73.19 -5.04
CA ILE A 913 8.58 -73.84 -6.26
C ILE A 913 9.87 -73.18 -6.73
N TRP A 914 10.88 -74.01 -7.03
CA TRP A 914 12.15 -73.58 -7.61
C TRP A 914 12.38 -74.33 -8.92
N GLY A 915 12.86 -73.66 -9.97
CA GLY A 915 13.21 -74.34 -11.23
C GLY A 915 13.74 -73.40 -12.31
N PRO A 916 14.17 -73.95 -13.46
CA PRO A 916 14.60 -73.17 -14.62
C PRO A 916 13.41 -72.51 -15.33
N VAL A 917 13.63 -71.34 -15.94
CA VAL A 917 12.68 -70.64 -16.81
C VAL A 917 13.36 -70.12 -18.07
N VAL A 918 12.63 -70.03 -19.19
CA VAL A 918 13.21 -69.69 -20.50
C VAL A 918 13.38 -68.17 -20.66
N ARG A 919 12.39 -67.38 -20.24
CA ARG A 919 12.42 -65.91 -20.31
C ARG A 919 12.13 -65.30 -18.94
N ARG A 920 12.67 -64.12 -18.71
CA ARG A 920 12.33 -63.31 -17.53
C ARG A 920 10.85 -62.92 -17.60
N GLY A 921 10.12 -63.18 -16.53
CA GLY A 921 8.66 -63.01 -16.48
C GLY A 921 7.85 -64.28 -16.79
N ASP A 922 8.48 -65.36 -17.27
CA ASP A 922 7.86 -66.70 -17.19
C ASP A 922 7.73 -67.10 -15.70
N THR A 923 6.68 -67.83 -15.34
CA THR A 923 6.41 -68.28 -13.96
C THR A 923 6.23 -69.79 -13.91
N LEU A 924 6.58 -70.40 -12.78
CA LEU A 924 6.29 -71.81 -12.50
C LEU A 924 5.04 -71.92 -11.63
N ASP A 925 4.17 -72.87 -11.98
CA ASP A 925 2.94 -73.19 -11.25
C ASP A 925 3.07 -74.60 -10.63
N PRO A 926 3.03 -74.75 -9.29
CA PRO A 926 3.08 -76.06 -8.64
C PRO A 926 1.86 -76.95 -8.96
N HIS A 927 0.74 -76.38 -9.40
CA HIS A 927 -0.51 -77.10 -9.69
C HIS A 927 -0.77 -77.29 -11.19
N ALA A 928 0.26 -77.14 -12.03
CA ALA A 928 0.15 -77.27 -13.48
C ALA A 928 -0.40 -78.65 -13.89
N ALA A 929 -1.43 -78.68 -14.74
CA ALA A 929 -2.12 -79.91 -15.15
C ALA A 929 -1.24 -80.92 -15.93
N GLY A 930 -0.06 -80.51 -16.39
CA GLY A 930 0.94 -81.38 -17.02
C GLY A 930 1.94 -82.04 -16.05
N GLY A 931 1.85 -81.74 -14.74
CA GLY A 931 2.86 -82.10 -13.74
C GLY A 931 4.01 -81.10 -13.67
N LEU A 932 5.00 -81.40 -12.82
CA LEU A 932 6.17 -80.55 -12.62
C LEU A 932 7.09 -80.57 -13.86
N PRO A 933 7.57 -79.41 -14.33
CA PRO A 933 8.52 -79.35 -15.45
C PRO A 933 9.91 -79.86 -15.05
N GLU A 934 10.69 -80.29 -16.05
CA GLU A 934 12.05 -80.83 -15.89
C GLU A 934 12.94 -79.87 -15.07
N GLY A 935 13.63 -80.43 -14.07
CA GLY A 935 14.49 -79.66 -13.17
C GLY A 935 13.79 -78.80 -12.11
N ALA A 936 12.45 -78.75 -12.07
CA ALA A 936 11.71 -78.06 -11.01
C ALA A 936 11.58 -78.91 -9.73
N VAL A 937 11.45 -78.23 -8.59
CA VAL A 937 11.27 -78.81 -7.25
C VAL A 937 10.27 -77.97 -6.46
N THR A 938 9.24 -78.59 -5.90
CA THR A 938 8.29 -77.98 -4.95
C THR A 938 8.63 -78.35 -3.51
N ILE A 939 8.31 -77.46 -2.57
CA ILE A 939 8.51 -77.62 -1.13
C ILE A 939 7.26 -77.11 -0.41
N ASN A 940 6.54 -78.01 0.24
CA ASN A 940 5.36 -77.69 1.04
C ASN A 940 5.68 -77.90 2.52
N CYS A 941 5.43 -76.89 3.37
CA CYS A 941 5.78 -76.91 4.80
C CYS A 941 4.97 -75.92 5.65
N ASP A 942 5.15 -75.97 6.97
CA ASP A 942 4.59 -74.98 7.91
C ASP A 942 5.42 -73.70 8.02
N VAL A 943 6.75 -73.80 7.88
CA VAL A 943 7.67 -72.65 7.92
C VAL A 943 8.78 -72.83 6.89
N LEU A 944 9.03 -71.81 6.08
CA LEU A 944 10.12 -71.76 5.11
C LEU A 944 11.01 -70.54 5.36
N GLY A 945 12.27 -70.77 5.72
CA GLY A 945 13.33 -69.78 5.67
C GLY A 945 13.93 -69.69 4.26
N VAL A 946 14.19 -68.47 3.81
CA VAL A 946 14.94 -68.12 2.59
C VAL A 946 16.05 -67.17 2.99
N GLY A 947 17.29 -67.47 2.64
CA GLY A 947 18.44 -66.62 2.93
C GLY A 947 19.46 -66.59 1.80
N GLN A 948 20.34 -65.58 1.81
CA GLN A 948 21.54 -65.55 0.97
C GLN A 948 22.78 -65.99 1.76
N ALA A 949 23.52 -66.93 1.21
CA ALA A 949 24.89 -67.21 1.65
C ALA A 949 25.90 -66.32 0.88
N PRO A 950 26.97 -65.84 1.51
CA PRO A 950 28.04 -65.11 0.84
C PRO A 950 28.64 -65.90 -0.34
N PRO A 951 29.21 -65.23 -1.37
CA PRO A 951 29.90 -65.92 -2.45
C PRO A 951 31.01 -66.83 -1.92
N MET A 952 31.02 -68.09 -2.35
CA MET A 952 32.12 -69.01 -2.01
C MET A 952 33.43 -68.54 -2.67
N PRO A 953 34.61 -68.84 -2.11
CA PRO A 953 35.90 -68.49 -2.72
C PRO A 953 35.99 -68.95 -4.18
N GLY A 954 36.25 -68.02 -5.10
CA GLY A 954 36.25 -68.27 -6.55
C GLY A 954 34.91 -68.07 -7.26
N ARG A 955 33.82 -67.73 -6.54
CA ARG A 955 32.54 -67.26 -7.10
C ARG A 955 32.35 -65.77 -6.85
N GLN A 956 31.61 -65.10 -7.75
CA GLN A 956 31.21 -63.69 -7.59
C GLN A 956 29.73 -63.49 -7.20
N ARG A 957 28.91 -64.56 -7.17
CA ARG A 957 27.48 -64.49 -6.81
C ARG A 957 27.17 -65.16 -5.47
N SER A 958 26.23 -64.58 -4.71
CA SER A 958 25.60 -65.19 -3.52
C SER A 958 24.61 -66.29 -3.92
N SER A 959 24.65 -67.43 -3.24
CA SER A 959 23.68 -68.52 -3.45
C SER A 959 22.48 -68.42 -2.51
N ILE A 960 21.29 -68.86 -2.97
CA ILE A 960 20.14 -68.99 -2.07
C ILE A 960 20.30 -70.26 -1.22
N GLU A 961 19.93 -70.14 0.05
CA GLU A 961 19.70 -71.26 0.94
C GLU A 961 18.24 -71.26 1.38
N LEU A 962 17.62 -72.44 1.37
CA LEU A 962 16.25 -72.67 1.83
C LEU A 962 16.27 -73.58 3.06
N GLY A 963 15.47 -73.26 4.07
CA GLY A 963 15.31 -74.08 5.27
C GLY A 963 13.84 -74.28 5.58
N ALA A 964 13.29 -75.48 5.34
CA ALA A 964 11.89 -75.78 5.61
C ALA A 964 11.74 -76.60 6.90
N THR A 965 10.71 -76.32 7.69
CA THR A 965 10.40 -77.09 8.91
C THR A 965 8.88 -77.25 9.09
N GLY A 966 8.48 -78.38 9.70
CA GLY A 966 7.08 -78.72 9.93
C GLY A 966 6.39 -79.22 8.67
N ASN A 967 5.89 -80.46 8.72
CA ASN A 967 5.15 -81.11 7.63
C ASN A 967 5.84 -81.02 6.25
N VAL A 968 7.18 -81.17 6.19
CA VAL A 968 7.94 -80.96 4.96
C VAL A 968 7.70 -82.09 3.96
N LEU A 969 7.15 -81.72 2.81
CA LEU A 969 7.02 -82.53 1.61
C LEU A 969 7.80 -81.85 0.48
N VAL A 970 8.64 -82.60 -0.23
CA VAL A 970 9.39 -82.12 -1.40
C VAL A 970 9.09 -83.02 -2.57
N GLU A 971 8.76 -82.44 -3.71
CA GLU A 971 8.50 -83.17 -4.95
C GLU A 971 9.35 -82.58 -6.07
N GLY A 972 9.97 -83.44 -6.87
CA GLY A 972 10.68 -83.10 -8.09
C GLY A 972 10.45 -84.19 -9.13
N GLU A 973 10.77 -83.91 -10.38
CA GLU A 973 10.47 -84.75 -11.55
C GLU A 973 10.68 -86.26 -11.34
N SER A 974 11.76 -86.66 -10.67
CA SER A 974 12.13 -88.06 -10.43
C SER A 974 12.22 -88.44 -8.95
N PHE A 975 11.74 -87.61 -8.02
CA PHE A 975 11.79 -87.91 -6.58
C PHE A 975 10.71 -87.24 -5.73
N THR A 976 10.34 -87.89 -4.63
CA THR A 976 9.48 -87.34 -3.57
C THR A 976 10.14 -87.61 -2.22
N ALA A 977 10.16 -86.62 -1.33
CA ALA A 977 10.76 -86.75 -0.01
C ALA A 977 9.87 -86.17 1.08
N ARG A 978 9.96 -86.73 2.28
CA ARG A 978 9.21 -86.30 3.47
C ARG A 978 10.15 -86.22 4.66
N SER A 979 10.10 -85.15 5.43
CA SER A 979 10.95 -84.97 6.60
C SER A 979 10.36 -84.01 7.63
N ALA A 980 10.98 -83.93 8.80
CA ALA A 980 10.64 -82.90 9.79
C ALA A 980 11.32 -81.56 9.45
N ARG A 981 12.52 -81.63 8.87
CA ARG A 981 13.30 -80.50 8.38
C ARG A 981 13.94 -80.78 7.03
N LEU A 982 14.12 -79.72 6.25
CA LEU A 982 14.90 -79.69 5.02
C LEU A 982 15.84 -78.49 5.09
N THR A 983 17.07 -78.67 4.62
CA THR A 983 17.89 -77.55 4.14
C THR A 983 18.30 -77.81 2.70
N TRP A 984 18.29 -76.78 1.86
CA TRP A 984 18.80 -76.82 0.49
C TRP A 984 19.78 -75.68 0.27
N SER A 985 20.92 -76.01 -0.33
CA SER A 985 21.96 -75.03 -0.70
C SER A 985 22.12 -75.07 -2.22
N GLU A 986 21.68 -74.02 -2.90
CA GLU A 986 21.77 -73.88 -4.36
C GLU A 986 23.20 -74.08 -4.85
N GLY A 987 24.18 -73.48 -4.16
CA GLY A 987 25.57 -73.49 -4.61
C GLY A 987 26.16 -74.89 -4.70
N LYS A 988 25.63 -75.84 -3.91
CA LYS A 988 26.03 -77.25 -3.85
C LYS A 988 25.05 -78.19 -4.56
N ASP A 989 23.88 -77.71 -5.00
CA ASP A 989 22.70 -78.48 -5.41
C ASP A 989 22.41 -79.68 -4.49
N LEU A 990 22.47 -79.41 -3.17
CA LEU A 990 22.37 -80.39 -2.10
C LEU A 990 21.08 -80.14 -1.31
N LEU A 991 20.21 -81.14 -1.25
CA LEU A 991 19.09 -81.24 -0.30
C LEU A 991 19.53 -82.10 0.89
N VAL A 992 19.31 -81.62 2.11
CA VAL A 992 19.54 -82.37 3.34
C VAL A 992 18.20 -82.50 4.07
N PHE A 993 17.70 -83.73 4.17
CA PHE A 993 16.47 -84.07 4.86
C PHE A 993 16.81 -84.61 6.25
N GLU A 994 16.17 -84.10 7.29
CA GLU A 994 16.39 -84.53 8.68
C GLU A 994 15.07 -84.88 9.38
N GLY A 995 15.09 -85.96 10.15
CA GLY A 995 14.00 -86.35 11.05
C GLY A 995 13.94 -85.50 12.33
N ASP A 996 12.88 -85.64 13.11
CA ASP A 996 12.75 -85.05 14.46
C ASP A 996 13.08 -86.03 15.60
N GLY A 997 13.54 -87.24 15.25
CA GLY A 997 13.77 -88.35 16.18
C GLY A 997 12.52 -89.15 16.52
N ARG A 998 11.32 -88.74 16.07
CA ARG A 998 10.07 -89.53 16.11
C ARG A 998 9.70 -90.07 14.74
N SER A 999 9.96 -89.28 13.70
CA SER A 999 9.83 -89.64 12.29
C SER A 999 11.18 -89.48 11.60
N ASP A 1000 11.61 -90.52 10.89
CA ASP A 1000 12.79 -90.47 10.03
C ASP A 1000 12.53 -89.60 8.78
N ALA A 1001 13.60 -89.11 8.16
CA ALA A 1001 13.52 -88.56 6.82
C ALA A 1001 13.36 -89.70 5.80
N GLN A 1002 12.47 -89.52 4.83
CA GLN A 1002 12.17 -90.47 3.76
C GLN A 1002 12.42 -89.85 2.39
N LEU A 1003 13.04 -90.61 1.49
CA LEU A 1003 13.30 -90.22 0.09
C LEU A 1003 12.94 -91.38 -0.84
N PHE A 1004 12.03 -91.12 -1.77
CA PHE A 1004 11.62 -92.02 -2.86
C PHE A 1004 12.15 -91.44 -4.18
N ARG A 1005 12.79 -92.25 -5.04
CA ARG A 1005 13.28 -91.80 -6.35
C ARG A 1005 12.98 -92.81 -7.45
N GLN A 1006 12.50 -92.33 -8.59
CA GLN A 1006 12.17 -93.11 -9.78
C GLN A 1006 12.89 -92.51 -11.00
N LEU A 1007 14.11 -92.99 -11.28
CA LEU A 1007 15.04 -92.38 -12.25
C LEU A 1007 14.66 -92.58 -13.73
N LYS A 1008 13.67 -93.43 -14.00
CA LYS A 1008 13.09 -93.67 -15.33
C LYS A 1008 11.60 -93.94 -15.16
N ALA A 1009 10.76 -93.33 -15.99
CA ALA A 1009 9.32 -93.58 -15.97
C ALA A 1009 9.03 -95.09 -16.08
N GLY A 1010 8.28 -95.63 -15.11
CA GLY A 1010 7.94 -97.06 -15.04
C GLY A 1010 8.98 -97.98 -14.39
N ALA A 1011 10.15 -97.48 -13.98
CA ALA A 1011 11.08 -98.27 -13.15
C ALA A 1011 10.56 -98.44 -11.71
N GLN A 1012 11.02 -99.47 -10.98
CA GLN A 1012 10.74 -99.60 -9.55
C GLN A 1012 11.27 -98.37 -8.78
N PRO A 1013 10.48 -97.72 -7.90
CA PRO A 1013 10.96 -96.61 -7.09
C PRO A 1013 11.97 -97.10 -6.04
N SER A 1014 13.18 -96.55 -6.07
CA SER A 1014 14.14 -96.72 -4.97
C SER A 1014 13.70 -95.92 -3.75
N SER A 1015 13.90 -96.45 -2.54
CA SER A 1015 13.54 -95.74 -1.30
C SER A 1015 14.62 -95.81 -0.23
N ALA A 1016 14.72 -94.74 0.56
CA ALA A 1016 15.63 -94.58 1.67
C ALA A 1016 14.91 -93.93 2.86
N SER A 1017 15.16 -94.43 4.08
CA SER A 1017 14.65 -93.90 5.33
C SER A 1017 15.78 -93.85 6.37
N ALA A 1018 16.09 -92.68 6.89
CA ALA A 1018 17.22 -92.46 7.79
C ALA A 1018 16.99 -91.27 8.72
N GLY A 1019 17.75 -91.18 9.82
CA GLY A 1019 17.77 -89.99 10.66
C GLY A 1019 18.11 -88.72 9.86
N LYS A 1020 19.02 -88.86 8.88
CA LYS A 1020 19.42 -87.79 7.97
C LYS A 1020 19.82 -88.32 6.59
N ILE A 1021 19.37 -87.65 5.53
CA ILE A 1021 19.61 -88.01 4.12
C ILE A 1021 20.20 -86.80 3.39
N LEU A 1022 21.36 -86.96 2.76
CA LEU A 1022 21.99 -85.96 1.90
C LEU A 1022 21.80 -86.38 0.44
N TYR A 1023 21.17 -85.53 -0.38
CA TYR A 1023 20.89 -85.78 -1.79
C TYR A 1023 21.49 -84.67 -2.67
N TRP A 1024 22.51 -85.02 -3.45
CA TRP A 1024 23.05 -84.15 -4.52
C TRP A 1024 22.33 -84.46 -5.81
N ARG A 1025 21.39 -83.61 -6.20
CA ARG A 1025 20.47 -83.86 -7.30
C ARG A 1025 21.19 -83.96 -8.64
N GLY A 1026 22.04 -82.98 -8.99
CA GLY A 1026 22.84 -82.98 -10.23
C GLY A 1026 23.89 -84.09 -10.36
N LEU A 1027 24.23 -84.79 -9.28
CA LEU A 1027 25.03 -86.03 -9.32
C LEU A 1027 24.19 -87.31 -9.13
N ASN A 1028 22.90 -87.14 -8.83
CA ASN A 1028 21.98 -88.18 -8.39
C ASN A 1028 22.51 -89.07 -7.23
N ARG A 1029 23.41 -88.52 -6.40
CA ARG A 1029 24.07 -89.20 -5.29
C ARG A 1029 23.27 -89.02 -4.01
N VAL A 1030 23.05 -90.12 -3.27
CA VAL A 1030 22.46 -90.12 -1.93
C VAL A 1030 23.46 -90.69 -0.93
N ASP A 1031 23.75 -89.93 0.12
CA ASP A 1031 24.42 -90.41 1.32
C ASP A 1031 23.42 -90.39 2.48
N VAL A 1032 23.54 -91.33 3.43
CA VAL A 1032 22.63 -91.45 4.58
C VAL A 1032 23.40 -91.56 5.89
N GLU A 1033 22.92 -90.85 6.91
CA GLU A 1033 23.39 -90.88 8.30
C GLU A 1033 22.25 -91.44 9.16
N ASP A 1034 22.56 -92.36 10.09
CA ASP A 1034 21.58 -93.11 10.89
C ASP A 1034 20.49 -93.82 10.04
N ALA A 1035 20.94 -94.58 9.04
CA ALA A 1035 20.06 -95.32 8.13
C ALA A 1035 19.21 -96.38 8.87
N ARG A 1036 17.89 -96.33 8.65
CA ARG A 1036 16.91 -97.33 9.15
C ARG A 1036 16.49 -98.31 8.07
N TYR A 1037 16.39 -97.83 6.83
CA TYR A 1037 16.08 -98.63 5.66
C TYR A 1037 16.76 -98.01 4.42
N LEU A 1038 17.46 -98.81 3.63
CA LEU A 1038 18.12 -98.37 2.41
C LEU A 1038 18.07 -99.52 1.39
N ASP A 1039 17.46 -99.28 0.24
CA ASP A 1039 17.47 -100.26 -0.86
C ASP A 1039 18.86 -100.28 -1.53
N LEU A 1040 19.64 -101.32 -1.23
CA LEU A 1040 21.05 -101.45 -1.63
C LEU A 1040 21.22 -101.98 -3.06
N ASP A 1041 20.22 -102.65 -3.64
CA ASP A 1041 20.38 -103.39 -4.91
C ASP A 1041 20.59 -102.46 -6.13
N GLN A 1042 20.34 -101.16 -5.99
CA GLN A 1042 20.42 -100.20 -7.11
C GLN A 1042 21.37 -99.00 -6.88
N LEU A 1043 22.18 -99.04 -5.81
CA LEU A 1043 23.26 -98.04 -5.60
C LEU A 1043 24.46 -98.25 -6.55
N ARG A 1044 24.57 -99.38 -7.24
CA ARG A 1044 25.72 -99.73 -8.10
C ARG A 1044 25.55 -99.31 -9.56
N GLY A 1045 25.42 -98.00 -9.78
CA GLY A 1045 25.34 -97.35 -11.10
C GLY A 1045 26.70 -97.11 -11.80
N GLY A 1046 27.68 -98.00 -11.62
CA GLY A 1046 29.01 -97.93 -12.25
C GLY A 1046 29.45 -99.31 -12.70
N GLY A 1047 29.39 -99.57 -14.01
CA GLY A 1047 29.42 -100.93 -14.55
C GLY A 1047 30.80 -101.58 -14.63
N ALA A 1048 30.83 -102.91 -14.53
CA ALA A 1048 31.84 -103.77 -15.15
C ALA A 1048 31.23 -105.17 -15.37
N ALA A 1049 31.57 -105.80 -16.50
CA ALA A 1049 31.13 -107.14 -16.83
C ALA A 1049 31.97 -108.22 -16.13
N GLY A 1050 31.43 -109.45 -16.04
CA GLY A 1050 32.24 -110.66 -15.98
C GLY A 1050 31.85 -111.68 -14.91
N GLY A 1051 31.48 -112.89 -15.37
CA GLY A 1051 31.76 -114.13 -14.65
C GLY A 1051 30.81 -114.53 -13.52
N GLN A 1052 29.78 -115.30 -13.88
CA GLN A 1052 29.33 -116.39 -13.01
C GLN A 1052 30.44 -117.46 -12.93
N PRO A 1053 30.52 -118.26 -11.85
CA PRO A 1053 29.68 -119.45 -11.80
C PRO A 1053 28.98 -119.66 -10.45
N GLY A 1054 27.82 -120.31 -10.49
CA GLY A 1054 27.11 -120.75 -9.28
C GLY A 1054 27.61 -122.08 -8.73
N GLY A 1055 27.27 -122.37 -7.47
CA GLY A 1055 27.48 -123.66 -6.81
C GLY A 1055 26.32 -123.93 -5.84
N PHE A 1056 25.43 -124.86 -6.19
CA PHE A 1056 24.13 -125.09 -5.55
C PHE A 1056 24.20 -125.83 -4.21
N SER A 1057 23.22 -125.55 -3.33
CA SER A 1057 22.26 -126.52 -2.71
C SER A 1057 21.54 -125.86 -1.50
N GLY A 1058 20.30 -126.19 -1.14
CA GLY A 1058 19.26 -127.04 -1.74
C GLY A 1058 18.19 -127.47 -0.72
N GLY A 1059 16.92 -127.62 -1.14
CA GLY A 1059 15.87 -128.36 -0.38
C GLY A 1059 14.85 -127.52 0.43
N GLY A 1060 13.55 -127.74 0.16
CA GLY A 1060 12.41 -127.34 1.02
C GLY A 1060 12.03 -128.42 2.06
N PRO A 1061 10.83 -128.42 2.70
CA PRO A 1061 9.54 -128.00 2.12
C PRO A 1061 8.54 -127.23 3.03
N ARG A 1062 7.36 -126.92 2.46
CA ARG A 1062 6.06 -126.56 3.08
C ARG A 1062 5.42 -127.77 3.82
N PRO A 1063 4.25 -127.70 4.53
CA PRO A 1063 3.12 -126.72 4.48
C PRO A 1063 2.68 -126.21 5.90
N LEU A 1064 1.45 -125.80 6.28
CA LEU A 1064 0.07 -125.79 5.72
C LEU A 1064 -0.76 -124.60 6.32
N THR A 1065 -1.99 -124.39 5.85
CA THR A 1065 -3.02 -123.42 6.33
C THR A 1065 -4.11 -124.11 7.16
N PRO A 1066 -4.99 -123.41 7.94
CA PRO A 1066 -6.29 -122.88 7.43
C PRO A 1066 -6.79 -121.61 8.21
N PRO A 1067 -8.07 -121.15 8.13
CA PRO A 1067 -8.78 -120.64 6.94
C PRO A 1067 -9.60 -119.30 7.14
N ARG A 1068 -9.91 -118.64 6.01
CA ARG A 1068 -11.12 -117.87 5.60
C ARG A 1068 -11.85 -116.83 6.53
N VAL A 1069 -11.91 -115.58 6.02
CA VAL A 1069 -13.04 -114.61 5.79
C VAL A 1069 -14.40 -114.80 6.50
N PRO A 1070 -15.13 -113.72 6.86
CA PRO A 1070 -15.58 -112.59 6.01
C PRO A 1070 -15.08 -111.21 6.50
N GLY A 1071 -15.28 -110.04 5.85
CA GLY A 1071 -16.08 -109.61 4.70
C GLY A 1071 -16.32 -108.08 4.82
N THR A 1072 -16.64 -107.39 3.71
CA THR A 1072 -16.62 -105.92 3.49
C THR A 1072 -15.26 -105.25 3.64
#